data_AF-A0AB34K8C6-F1
#
_entry.id   AF-A0AB34K8C6-F1
#
_cell.length_a   1.000
_cell.length_b   1.000
_cell.length_c   1.000
_cell.angle_alpha   90.00
_cell.angle_beta   90.00
_cell.angle_gamma   90.00
#
_symmetry.space_group_name_H-M   'P 1'
#
loop_
_entity.id
_entity.type
_entity.pdbx_description
1 polymer ?
#
loop_
_entity_poly.entity_id
_entity_poly.type
_entity_poly.pdbx_seq_one_letter_code
_entity_poly.pdbx_strand_id
1 'polypeptide(L)'
;MLKRALLSVIALAAVLLLYQRQLLSCRAASAERLHEVSAPPAAQSEAQSSPPCSDRLILPIEALPAGLPGLPSDPIFLTFATASVDELLTNWVLHVNKLRLPALVAAMDFAVTLSCRRLGVHCLSHSLAADSSLDLMMVAEARRHHKPVTAVNIRGNATLFNGLGARKVASILVLLERSGRAVFISDVDVVWLKDPGPLVSGALQGLEDFATADILASNDCIDPERDRLDDGCFHTLIDRNTGVLFVRNTSNAVLAMREWRVRTSQAHSVWETDQTAFDDLLRGRGRGHRRDMSDAQRKEWYQMKLKYCGLPQGTIEGNSMGVKIEGEEHTNGSRHLFKICIPPITRDLRFGLLPLLDVANGHSFFIQQLQLQTGRWPYAVHATYQYFDDFDCAFGKRERFRMWDMWLADDVEMPLQDESSAASACSPTQRERRGGGVTRRVDDTADMNYLVLHDDAPIAPAAEWVGQADPHVLGRQHVAHLNAFRQRLAYGVVLAKALNRTVVLPPYYCYCDKYWARLTRCTVGMQALGTQPLPFLCPMDHVFPIASWHGNSVARQARPRRCELAPRADLPPFQGMPYRSHSWLHRLPQERHLQPSSAHLHVSAASPPPPGHAILSEARVPSRLGHQELNPTVPFSFRGPGIDPARRITHLPGTSDRELASVLRTETADVRLLHVTLDDARSMLGCVSDRRAFVSLFQMLFTHRWCFRPEEMIEPRNVTNATDGTTHEVDVCMWGFAVPTPPPQCTPKMARHQTS
;
A
#
# COMPACT_ATOMS: atom_id res chain seq x y z
N MET A 1 47.43 -4.88 -20.82
CA MET A 1 46.12 -4.24 -21.05
C MET A 1 45.74 -4.13 -22.54
N LEU A 2 46.64 -3.73 -23.45
CA LEU A 2 46.35 -3.66 -24.91
C LEU A 2 45.84 -4.98 -25.54
N LYS A 3 46.37 -6.14 -25.15
CA LYS A 3 45.91 -7.45 -25.67
C LYS A 3 44.47 -7.80 -25.28
N ARG A 4 43.99 -7.36 -24.10
CA ARG A 4 42.59 -7.59 -23.66
C ARG A 4 41.61 -6.65 -24.36
N ALA A 5 42.03 -5.41 -24.65
CA ALA A 5 41.24 -4.48 -25.46
C ALA A 5 41.11 -4.99 -26.91
N LEU A 6 42.20 -5.50 -27.50
CA LEU A 6 42.18 -6.05 -28.86
C LEU A 6 41.29 -7.30 -28.98
N LEU A 7 41.34 -8.21 -27.99
CA LEU A 7 40.45 -9.38 -27.94
C LEU A 7 38.97 -8.99 -27.78
N SER A 8 38.67 -7.93 -27.04
CA SER A 8 37.30 -7.45 -26.86
C SER A 8 36.74 -6.80 -28.13
N VAL A 9 37.57 -6.07 -28.88
CA VAL A 9 37.19 -5.49 -30.18
C VAL A 9 37.00 -6.58 -31.24
N ILE A 10 37.85 -7.61 -31.26
CA ILE A 10 37.70 -8.75 -32.18
C ILE A 10 36.42 -9.55 -31.86
N ALA A 11 36.10 -9.75 -30.57
CA ALA A 11 34.85 -10.40 -30.16
C ALA A 11 33.62 -9.58 -30.56
N LEU A 12 33.66 -8.25 -30.41
CA LEU A 12 32.56 -7.37 -30.81
C LEU A 12 32.36 -7.36 -32.34
N ALA A 13 33.44 -7.37 -33.11
CA ALA A 13 33.40 -7.47 -34.57
C ALA A 13 32.84 -8.82 -35.05
N ALA A 14 33.17 -9.92 -34.36
CA ALA A 14 32.63 -11.25 -34.67
C ALA A 14 31.11 -11.34 -34.39
N VAL A 15 30.64 -10.71 -33.31
CA VAL A 15 29.20 -10.64 -32.97
C VAL A 15 28.43 -9.78 -34.00
N LEU A 16 29.00 -8.65 -34.44
CA LEU A 16 28.40 -7.81 -35.48
C LEU A 16 28.33 -8.52 -36.84
N LEU A 17 29.34 -9.32 -37.20
CA LEU A 17 29.34 -10.12 -38.42
C LEU A 17 28.30 -11.26 -38.38
N LEU A 18 28.10 -11.90 -37.23
CA LEU A 18 27.05 -12.90 -37.02
C LEU A 18 25.65 -12.28 -37.11
N TYR A 19 25.47 -11.07 -36.57
CA TYR A 19 24.20 -10.34 -36.62
C TYR A 19 23.84 -9.87 -38.05
N GLN A 20 24.83 -9.42 -38.83
CA GLN A 20 24.62 -9.08 -40.24
C GLN A 20 24.27 -10.31 -41.09
N ARG A 21 24.86 -11.49 -40.82
CA ARG A 21 24.48 -12.75 -41.49
C ARG A 21 23.04 -13.17 -41.18
N GLN A 22 22.57 -12.98 -39.94
CA GLN A 22 21.18 -13.28 -39.57
C GLN A 22 20.18 -12.33 -40.26
N LEU A 23 20.49 -11.03 -40.35
CA LEU A 23 19.65 -10.06 -41.06
C LEU A 23 19.54 -10.32 -42.57
N LEU A 24 20.62 -10.79 -43.20
CA LEU A 24 20.62 -11.20 -44.61
C LEU A 24 19.81 -12.49 -44.84
N SER A 25 19.82 -13.43 -43.88
CA SER A 25 18.99 -14.65 -43.96
C SER A 25 17.49 -14.37 -43.81
N CYS A 26 17.10 -13.38 -43.01
CA CYS A 26 15.69 -12.97 -42.87
C CYS A 26 15.15 -12.23 -44.09
N ARG A 27 16.00 -11.48 -44.81
CA ARG A 27 15.60 -10.79 -46.05
C ARG A 27 15.41 -11.75 -47.23
N ALA A 28 16.17 -12.85 -47.28
CA ALA A 28 16.01 -13.88 -48.32
C ALA A 28 14.68 -14.66 -48.18
N ALA A 29 14.20 -14.89 -46.95
CA ALA A 29 12.93 -15.59 -46.69
C ALA A 29 11.66 -14.78 -47.02
N SER A 30 11.81 -13.47 -47.31
CA SER A 30 10.70 -12.56 -47.59
C SER A 30 10.46 -12.32 -49.09
N ALA A 31 11.34 -12.83 -49.96
CA ALA A 31 11.34 -12.53 -51.40
C ALA A 31 10.72 -13.65 -52.29
N GLU A 32 10.31 -14.79 -51.71
CA GLU A 32 9.82 -15.96 -52.47
C GLU A 32 8.28 -16.09 -52.52
N ARG A 33 7.51 -15.02 -52.29
CA ARG A 33 6.03 -15.11 -52.34
C ARG A 33 5.35 -13.95 -53.07
N LEU A 34 5.90 -13.56 -54.21
CA LEU A 34 5.28 -12.62 -55.15
C LEU A 34 5.43 -13.14 -56.58
N HIS A 35 4.57 -14.07 -56.98
CA HIS A 35 4.15 -14.24 -58.38
C HIS A 35 2.81 -14.99 -58.43
N GLU A 36 1.97 -14.56 -59.38
CA GLU A 36 0.64 -15.08 -59.76
C GLU A 36 -0.56 -14.59 -58.94
N VAL A 37 -1.31 -13.60 -59.44
CA VAL A 37 -2.44 -13.75 -60.39
C VAL A 37 -3.05 -12.35 -60.64
N SER A 38 -3.29 -12.02 -61.91
CA SER A 38 -3.93 -10.78 -62.37
C SER A 38 -5.46 -10.91 -62.53
N ALA A 39 -6.24 -9.94 -62.06
CA ALA A 39 -7.56 -9.57 -62.61
C ALA A 39 -7.95 -8.12 -62.19
N PRO A 40 -8.72 -7.34 -62.99
CA PRO A 40 -9.03 -5.93 -62.73
C PRO A 40 -10.25 -5.71 -61.80
N PRO A 41 -10.49 -4.48 -61.30
CA PRO A 41 -11.17 -4.26 -60.02
C PRO A 41 -12.70 -4.17 -60.15
N ALA A 42 -13.41 -4.73 -59.16
CA ALA A 42 -14.80 -4.36 -58.88
C ALA A 42 -14.80 -3.35 -57.73
N ALA A 43 -15.38 -2.18 -57.99
CA ALA A 43 -15.56 -1.11 -57.03
C ALA A 43 -16.39 -1.62 -55.82
N GLN A 44 -15.80 -1.58 -54.62
CA GLN A 44 -16.55 -1.67 -53.38
C GLN A 44 -16.04 -0.58 -52.43
N SER A 45 -17.01 0.21 -51.98
CA SER A 45 -16.89 1.35 -51.08
C SER A 45 -16.03 1.04 -49.86
N GLU A 46 -15.11 1.96 -49.54
CA GLU A 46 -14.48 2.06 -48.23
C GLU A 46 -15.56 2.29 -47.15
N ALA A 47 -16.12 1.20 -46.63
CA ALA A 47 -16.73 1.21 -45.32
C ALA A 47 -15.58 1.24 -44.32
N GLN A 48 -15.26 2.44 -43.82
CA GLN A 48 -14.40 2.63 -42.66
C GLN A 48 -14.98 1.81 -41.50
N SER A 49 -14.42 0.63 -41.25
CA SER A 49 -14.78 -0.17 -40.08
C SER A 49 -14.31 0.60 -38.85
N SER A 50 -15.28 1.13 -38.09
CA SER A 50 -15.01 1.70 -36.78
C SER A 50 -14.28 0.67 -35.92
N PRO A 51 -13.19 1.01 -35.20
CA PRO A 51 -12.56 0.06 -34.30
C PRO A 51 -13.56 -0.40 -33.22
N PRO A 52 -13.49 -1.66 -32.76
CA PRO A 52 -14.40 -2.18 -31.74
C PRO A 52 -14.34 -1.31 -30.47
N CYS A 53 -15.45 -1.20 -29.72
CA CYS A 53 -15.56 -0.18 -28.67
C CYS A 53 -14.49 -0.27 -27.56
N SER A 54 -13.95 -1.47 -27.32
CA SER A 54 -12.83 -1.69 -26.39
C SER A 54 -11.54 -0.97 -26.79
N ASP A 55 -11.38 -0.61 -28.07
CA ASP A 55 -10.22 0.14 -28.56
C ASP A 55 -10.41 1.65 -28.44
N ARG A 56 -11.64 2.13 -28.19
CA ARG A 56 -11.89 3.57 -27.98
C ARG A 56 -11.40 4.08 -26.62
N LEU A 57 -11.22 3.18 -25.65
CA LEU A 57 -10.67 3.50 -24.34
C LEU A 57 -9.14 3.53 -24.32
N ILE A 58 -8.48 2.98 -25.33
CA ILE A 58 -7.03 2.90 -25.40
C ILE A 58 -6.51 4.07 -26.24
N LEU A 59 -5.80 4.97 -25.56
CA LEU A 59 -5.22 6.17 -26.14
C LEU A 59 -3.72 5.95 -26.34
N PRO A 60 -3.23 5.76 -27.56
CA PRO A 60 -1.79 5.67 -27.82
C PRO A 60 -1.10 7.00 -27.52
N ILE A 61 -0.05 6.98 -26.71
CA ILE A 61 0.65 8.20 -26.28
C ILE A 61 1.24 8.99 -27.46
N GLU A 62 1.65 8.31 -28.53
CA GLU A 62 2.26 8.92 -29.72
C GLU A 62 1.23 9.63 -30.61
N ALA A 63 -0.02 9.20 -30.56
CA ALA A 63 -1.14 9.71 -31.34
C ALA A 63 -2.28 10.22 -30.45
N LEU A 64 -1.95 10.68 -29.24
CA LEU A 64 -2.91 11.18 -28.26
C LEU A 64 -3.70 12.37 -28.86
N PRO A 65 -5.04 12.26 -29.03
CA PRO A 65 -5.86 13.31 -29.60
C PRO A 65 -6.04 14.47 -28.61
N ALA A 66 -6.01 15.71 -29.10
CA ALA A 66 -6.12 16.90 -28.25
C ALA A 66 -7.40 16.93 -27.39
N GLY A 67 -8.53 16.47 -27.96
CA GLY A 67 -9.82 16.48 -27.28
C GLY A 67 -10.04 15.36 -26.26
N LEU A 68 -9.15 14.35 -26.18
CA LEU A 68 -9.30 13.15 -25.33
C LEU A 68 -10.73 12.58 -25.34
N PRO A 69 -11.15 11.95 -26.45
CA PRO A 69 -12.55 11.57 -26.66
C PRO A 69 -13.06 10.65 -25.56
N GLY A 70 -14.23 10.96 -25.01
CA GLY A 70 -14.85 10.19 -23.92
C GLY A 70 -14.36 10.54 -22.51
N LEU A 71 -13.45 11.51 -22.35
CA LEU A 71 -13.03 12.06 -21.06
C LEU A 71 -13.56 13.50 -20.88
N PRO A 72 -14.76 13.69 -20.28
CA PRO A 72 -15.31 15.02 -20.04
C PRO A 72 -14.50 15.80 -18.97
N SER A 73 -14.66 17.13 -18.92
CA SER A 73 -14.22 18.08 -17.85
C SER A 73 -12.73 18.18 -17.50
N ASP A 74 -12.25 19.39 -17.17
CA ASP A 74 -10.95 19.56 -16.51
C ASP A 74 -11.08 19.47 -14.97
N PRO A 75 -10.07 18.94 -14.25
CA PRO A 75 -8.79 18.37 -14.71
C PRO A 75 -8.86 16.86 -15.02
N ILE A 76 -7.84 16.32 -15.72
CA ILE A 76 -7.68 14.87 -15.97
C ILE A 76 -7.17 14.20 -14.71
N PHE A 77 -7.80 13.11 -14.25
CA PHE A 77 -7.35 12.33 -13.10
C PHE A 77 -6.48 11.16 -13.54
N LEU A 78 -5.17 11.30 -13.38
CA LEU A 78 -4.17 10.35 -13.87
C LEU A 78 -3.64 9.46 -12.73
N THR A 79 -3.56 8.15 -12.99
CA THR A 79 -2.73 7.23 -12.21
C THR A 79 -1.81 6.40 -13.10
N PHE A 80 -0.86 5.70 -12.49
CA PHE A 80 0.10 4.82 -13.17
C PHE A 80 0.06 3.45 -12.53
N ALA A 81 -0.02 2.42 -13.35
CA ALA A 81 -0.02 1.05 -12.84
C ALA A 81 0.89 0.15 -13.67
N THR A 82 1.38 -0.88 -12.99
CA THR A 82 2.03 -2.06 -13.56
C THR A 82 1.20 -3.29 -13.21
N ALA A 83 1.42 -4.40 -13.92
CA ALA A 83 0.75 -5.68 -13.64
C ALA A 83 0.90 -6.15 -12.18
N SER A 84 1.99 -5.75 -11.51
CA SER A 84 2.26 -6.13 -10.13
C SER A 84 1.34 -5.50 -9.10
N VAL A 85 0.56 -4.50 -9.48
CA VAL A 85 -0.35 -3.76 -8.60
C VAL A 85 -1.77 -3.65 -9.17
N ASP A 86 -2.19 -4.64 -9.95
CA ASP A 86 -3.53 -4.69 -10.55
C ASP A 86 -4.67 -4.60 -9.51
N GLU A 87 -4.47 -5.16 -8.31
CA GLU A 87 -5.47 -5.07 -7.24
C GLU A 87 -5.61 -3.65 -6.68
N LEU A 88 -4.48 -2.90 -6.59
CA LEU A 88 -4.50 -1.48 -6.23
C LEU A 88 -5.16 -0.66 -7.34
N LEU A 89 -4.85 -0.97 -8.61
CA LEU A 89 -5.49 -0.31 -9.75
C LEU A 89 -7.00 -0.51 -9.74
N THR A 90 -7.45 -1.74 -9.48
CA THR A 90 -8.87 -2.06 -9.36
C THR A 90 -9.50 -1.22 -8.25
N ASN A 91 -8.89 -1.18 -7.07
CA ASN A 91 -9.40 -0.37 -5.95
C ASN A 91 -9.45 1.12 -6.29
N TRP A 92 -8.39 1.66 -6.89
CA TRP A 92 -8.29 3.06 -7.31
C TRP A 92 -9.42 3.41 -8.29
N VAL A 93 -9.61 2.58 -9.33
CA VAL A 93 -10.67 2.77 -10.35
C VAL A 93 -12.06 2.75 -9.71
N LEU A 94 -12.31 1.86 -8.74
CA LEU A 94 -13.58 1.82 -8.02
C LEU A 94 -13.86 3.11 -7.24
N HIS A 95 -12.85 3.69 -6.57
CA HIS A 95 -13.00 4.95 -5.85
C HIS A 95 -13.24 6.14 -6.78
N VAL A 96 -12.46 6.28 -7.86
CA VAL A 96 -12.66 7.39 -8.80
C VAL A 96 -13.98 7.27 -9.55
N ASN A 97 -14.43 6.05 -9.87
CA ASN A 97 -15.75 5.82 -10.47
C ASN A 97 -16.89 6.15 -9.50
N LYS A 98 -16.75 5.81 -8.22
CA LYS A 98 -17.70 6.18 -7.16
C LYS A 98 -17.85 7.70 -7.07
N LEU A 99 -16.75 8.43 -7.24
CA LEU A 99 -16.70 9.90 -7.24
C LEU A 99 -17.01 10.53 -8.62
N ARG A 100 -17.13 9.72 -9.68
CA ARG A 100 -17.34 10.15 -11.07
C ARG A 100 -16.24 11.08 -11.61
N LEU A 101 -15.00 10.86 -11.18
CA LEU A 101 -13.86 11.64 -11.65
C LEU A 101 -13.45 11.22 -13.07
N PRO A 102 -12.98 12.14 -13.93
CA PRO A 102 -12.56 11.83 -15.30
C PRO A 102 -11.19 11.13 -15.32
N ALA A 103 -11.22 9.83 -15.00
CA ALA A 103 -10.05 9.02 -14.76
C ALA A 103 -9.38 8.50 -16.04
N LEU A 104 -8.05 8.58 -16.07
CA LEU A 104 -7.16 8.04 -17.08
C LEU A 104 -6.05 7.23 -16.38
N VAL A 105 -5.78 6.03 -16.87
CA VAL A 105 -4.71 5.17 -16.36
C VAL A 105 -3.57 5.16 -17.36
N ALA A 106 -2.37 5.59 -16.98
CA ALA A 106 -1.19 5.35 -17.78
C ALA A 106 -0.69 3.92 -17.56
N ALA A 107 -0.82 3.11 -18.61
CA ALA A 107 -0.33 1.74 -18.62
C ALA A 107 1.19 1.74 -18.74
N MET A 108 1.86 1.28 -17.69
CA MET A 108 3.32 1.19 -17.65
C MET A 108 3.84 -0.10 -18.31
N ASP A 109 2.95 -1.07 -18.51
CA ASP A 109 3.17 -2.31 -19.25
C ASP A 109 1.89 -2.76 -20.00
N PHE A 110 2.04 -3.73 -20.91
CA PHE A 110 0.93 -4.20 -21.75
C PHE A 110 -0.21 -4.85 -20.94
N ALA A 111 0.08 -5.52 -19.82
CA ALA A 111 -0.94 -6.19 -19.04
C ALA A 111 -1.94 -5.19 -18.43
N VAL A 112 -1.46 -4.00 -18.05
CA VAL A 112 -2.34 -2.93 -17.56
C VAL A 112 -3.28 -2.41 -18.63
N THR A 113 -2.89 -2.45 -19.91
CA THR A 113 -3.80 -2.11 -21.02
C THR A 113 -5.00 -3.05 -21.06
N LEU A 114 -4.78 -4.35 -20.79
CA LEU A 114 -5.86 -5.33 -20.66
C LEU A 114 -6.70 -5.09 -19.40
N SER A 115 -6.05 -4.76 -18.27
CA SER A 115 -6.76 -4.39 -17.03
C SER A 115 -7.67 -3.18 -17.22
N CYS A 116 -7.21 -2.14 -17.93
CA CYS A 116 -8.02 -0.97 -18.24
C CYS A 116 -9.30 -1.33 -19.02
N ARG A 117 -9.18 -2.19 -20.06
CA ARG A 117 -10.33 -2.67 -20.84
C ARG A 117 -11.34 -3.39 -19.95
N ARG A 118 -10.86 -4.30 -19.09
CA ARG A 118 -11.68 -5.04 -18.13
C ARG A 118 -12.38 -4.12 -17.13
N LEU A 119 -11.70 -3.06 -16.68
CA LEU A 119 -12.22 -2.08 -15.72
C LEU A 119 -13.09 -0.99 -16.36
N GLY A 120 -13.15 -0.92 -17.70
CA GLY A 120 -13.90 0.11 -18.42
C GLY A 120 -13.37 1.53 -18.21
N VAL A 121 -12.07 1.69 -17.97
CA VAL A 121 -11.40 2.99 -17.75
C VAL A 121 -10.54 3.36 -18.95
N HIS A 122 -10.45 4.66 -19.26
CA HIS A 122 -9.55 5.16 -20.29
C HIS A 122 -8.10 4.86 -19.91
N CYS A 123 -7.30 4.48 -20.90
CA CYS A 123 -5.95 4.00 -20.71
C CYS A 123 -5.00 4.70 -21.68
N LEU A 124 -3.96 5.34 -21.17
CA LEU A 124 -2.85 5.83 -21.97
C LEU A 124 -1.86 4.69 -22.17
N SER A 125 -1.79 4.14 -23.38
CA SER A 125 -0.87 3.07 -23.73
C SER A 125 0.44 3.62 -24.28
N HIS A 126 1.56 3.10 -23.78
CA HIS A 126 2.88 3.34 -24.38
C HIS A 126 3.12 2.33 -25.50
N SER A 127 3.52 2.79 -26.69
CA SER A 127 3.98 1.86 -27.73
C SER A 127 5.36 1.31 -27.37
N LEU A 128 5.57 0.03 -27.64
CA LEU A 128 6.90 -0.63 -27.60
C LEU A 128 7.96 0.12 -28.44
N ALA A 129 7.52 0.95 -29.39
CA ALA A 129 8.39 1.67 -30.32
C ALA A 129 8.89 3.05 -29.83
N ALA A 130 8.21 3.71 -28.89
CA ALA A 130 8.49 5.13 -28.56
C ALA A 130 9.29 5.35 -27.28
N ASP A 131 9.35 4.35 -26.39
CA ASP A 131 10.23 4.36 -25.22
C ASP A 131 10.74 2.96 -24.91
N SER A 132 11.42 2.37 -25.90
CA SER A 132 11.88 0.98 -25.91
C SER A 132 12.82 0.64 -24.74
N SER A 133 13.33 1.63 -24.00
CA SER A 133 14.33 1.41 -22.96
C SER A 133 13.79 0.56 -21.80
N LEU A 134 12.70 0.96 -21.16
CA LEU A 134 12.12 0.23 -20.02
C LEU A 134 11.56 -1.13 -20.46
N ASP A 135 10.88 -1.21 -21.59
CA ASP A 135 10.30 -2.48 -22.07
C ASP A 135 11.41 -3.48 -22.45
N LEU A 136 12.48 -3.03 -23.12
CA LEU A 136 13.65 -3.88 -23.40
C LEU A 136 14.34 -4.33 -22.12
N MET A 137 14.46 -3.45 -21.12
CA MET A 137 15.04 -3.81 -19.82
C MET A 137 14.17 -4.84 -19.09
N MET A 138 12.84 -4.70 -19.12
CA MET A 138 11.91 -5.68 -18.55
C MET A 138 12.01 -7.02 -19.28
N VAL A 139 12.08 -7.03 -20.62
CA VAL A 139 12.29 -8.25 -21.41
C VAL A 139 13.63 -8.90 -21.08
N ALA A 140 14.71 -8.11 -20.93
CA ALA A 140 16.02 -8.60 -20.55
C ALA A 140 16.01 -9.23 -19.15
N GLU A 141 15.34 -8.59 -18.18
CA GLU A 141 15.21 -9.10 -16.81
C GLU A 141 14.36 -10.37 -16.75
N ALA A 142 13.25 -10.41 -17.51
CA ALA A 142 12.42 -11.61 -17.69
C ALA A 142 13.24 -12.79 -18.22
N ARG A 143 14.05 -12.56 -19.27
CA ARG A 143 14.95 -13.57 -19.83
C ARG A 143 16.01 -14.02 -18.82
N ARG A 144 16.62 -13.08 -18.10
CA ARG A 144 17.62 -13.38 -17.05
C ARG A 144 17.06 -14.32 -15.98
N HIS A 145 15.79 -14.16 -15.64
CA HIS A 145 15.13 -14.95 -14.60
C HIS A 145 14.25 -16.10 -15.10
N HIS A 146 14.20 -16.37 -16.41
CA HIS A 146 13.32 -17.38 -17.02
C HIS A 146 11.84 -17.21 -16.62
N LYS A 147 11.37 -15.97 -16.56
CA LYS A 147 9.99 -15.61 -16.18
C LYS A 147 9.29 -14.86 -17.32
N PRO A 148 7.94 -14.89 -17.40
CA PRO A 148 7.22 -14.00 -18.29
C PRO A 148 7.43 -12.53 -17.90
N VAL A 149 7.35 -11.61 -18.87
CA VAL A 149 7.53 -10.16 -18.65
C VAL A 149 6.57 -9.61 -17.59
N THR A 150 5.36 -10.15 -17.52
CA THR A 150 4.32 -9.80 -16.53
C THR A 150 4.68 -10.20 -15.09
N ALA A 151 5.72 -11.01 -14.90
CA ALA A 151 6.23 -11.44 -13.60
C ALA A 151 7.55 -10.74 -13.22
N VAL A 152 8.01 -9.75 -14.00
CA VAL A 152 9.19 -8.95 -13.68
C VAL A 152 8.91 -8.04 -12.50
N ASN A 153 9.81 -8.08 -11.50
CA ASN A 153 9.72 -7.20 -10.35
C ASN A 153 10.38 -5.85 -10.65
N ILE A 154 9.60 -4.92 -11.20
CA ILE A 154 10.06 -3.56 -11.46
C ILE A 154 10.47 -2.86 -10.15
N ARG A 155 9.72 -3.08 -9.06
CA ARG A 155 9.90 -2.35 -7.78
C ARG A 155 11.13 -2.79 -6.99
N GLY A 156 11.51 -4.06 -7.09
CA GLY A 156 12.72 -4.58 -6.45
C GLY A 156 14.00 -4.41 -7.28
N ASN A 157 13.90 -3.85 -8.49
CA ASN A 157 15.05 -3.57 -9.35
C ASN A 157 15.15 -2.07 -9.56
N ALA A 158 16.15 -1.45 -8.93
CA ALA A 158 16.27 0.01 -8.89
C ALA A 158 16.37 0.67 -10.27
N THR A 159 17.04 0.03 -11.24
CA THR A 159 17.14 0.58 -12.59
C THR A 159 15.80 0.57 -13.32
N LEU A 160 15.02 -0.52 -13.16
CA LEU A 160 13.66 -0.59 -13.69
C LEU A 160 12.73 0.42 -12.98
N PHE A 161 12.90 0.59 -11.67
CA PHE A 161 12.12 1.55 -10.87
C PHE A 161 12.39 3.01 -11.29
N ASN A 162 13.64 3.38 -11.54
CA ASN A 162 13.96 4.72 -12.04
C ASN A 162 13.38 4.95 -13.45
N GLY A 163 13.45 3.93 -14.32
CA GLY A 163 12.83 3.97 -15.64
C GLY A 163 11.30 4.13 -15.57
N LEU A 164 10.65 3.49 -14.59
CA LEU A 164 9.24 3.68 -14.29
C LEU A 164 8.94 5.15 -13.92
N GLY A 165 9.75 5.75 -13.04
CA GLY A 165 9.64 7.16 -12.67
C GLY A 165 9.74 8.10 -13.88
N ALA A 166 10.71 7.87 -14.77
CA ALA A 166 10.86 8.67 -15.98
C ALA A 166 9.63 8.57 -16.91
N ARG A 167 9.07 7.36 -17.06
CA ARG A 167 7.85 7.10 -17.84
C ARG A 167 6.60 7.75 -17.21
N LYS A 168 6.49 7.80 -15.86
CA LYS A 168 5.45 8.56 -15.16
C LYS A 168 5.48 10.04 -15.57
N VAL A 169 6.63 10.69 -15.42
CA VAL A 169 6.79 12.12 -15.72
C VAL A 169 6.54 12.41 -17.20
N ALA A 170 7.01 11.52 -18.10
CA ALA A 170 6.74 11.63 -19.54
C ALA A 170 5.24 11.58 -19.88
N SER A 171 4.49 10.68 -19.24
CA SER A 171 3.03 10.58 -19.44
C SER A 171 2.29 11.86 -19.04
N ILE A 172 2.67 12.45 -17.89
CA ILE A 172 2.10 13.73 -17.42
C ILE A 172 2.38 14.83 -18.44
N LEU A 173 3.62 14.93 -18.90
CA LEU A 173 4.04 15.97 -19.84
C LEU A 173 3.29 15.87 -21.16
N VAL A 174 3.14 14.66 -21.72
CA VAL A 174 2.40 14.45 -22.97
C VAL A 174 0.94 14.86 -22.84
N LEU A 175 0.30 14.56 -21.69
CA LEU A 175 -1.07 14.99 -21.43
C LEU A 175 -1.17 16.52 -21.37
N LEU A 176 -0.30 17.19 -20.63
CA LEU A 176 -0.29 18.67 -20.55
C LEU A 176 -0.12 19.31 -21.94
N GLU A 177 0.90 18.87 -22.69
CA GLU A 177 1.28 19.48 -23.97
C GLU A 177 0.26 19.23 -25.08
N ARG A 178 -0.35 18.04 -25.13
CA ARG A 178 -1.25 17.67 -26.23
C ARG A 178 -2.71 17.97 -25.95
N SER A 179 -3.15 17.78 -24.70
CA SER A 179 -4.55 18.02 -24.37
C SER A 179 -4.84 19.48 -24.02
N GLY A 180 -3.83 20.22 -23.56
CA GLY A 180 -4.04 21.58 -23.08
C GLY A 180 -4.58 21.66 -21.65
N ARG A 181 -4.92 20.51 -21.02
CA ARG A 181 -5.71 20.41 -19.80
C ARG A 181 -4.82 20.26 -18.57
N ALA A 182 -5.29 20.74 -17.42
CA ALA A 182 -4.64 20.47 -16.14
C ALA A 182 -4.75 18.97 -15.78
N VAL A 183 -3.76 18.46 -15.05
CA VAL A 183 -3.69 17.04 -14.68
C VAL A 183 -3.59 16.93 -13.16
N PHE A 184 -4.51 16.17 -12.57
CA PHE A 184 -4.44 15.72 -11.18
C PHE A 184 -3.86 14.32 -11.16
N ILE A 185 -2.71 14.15 -10.52
CA ILE A 185 -1.97 12.90 -10.47
C ILE A 185 -2.14 12.26 -9.09
N SER A 186 -2.35 10.96 -9.08
CA SER A 186 -2.16 10.14 -7.88
C SER A 186 -1.50 8.81 -8.21
N ASP A 187 -0.58 8.35 -7.36
CA ASP A 187 -0.11 6.96 -7.39
C ASP A 187 -1.30 6.01 -7.17
N VAL A 188 -1.16 4.77 -7.66
CA VAL A 188 -2.25 3.79 -7.68
C VAL A 188 -2.67 3.31 -6.29
N ASP A 189 -1.83 3.53 -5.28
CA ASP A 189 -2.06 3.27 -3.87
C ASP A 189 -2.53 4.52 -3.10
N VAL A 190 -3.22 5.42 -3.81
CA VAL A 190 -4.01 6.50 -3.22
C VAL A 190 -5.49 6.14 -3.27
N VAL A 191 -6.20 6.35 -2.17
CA VAL A 191 -7.66 6.25 -2.12
C VAL A 191 -8.26 7.65 -2.09
N TRP A 192 -9.09 7.97 -3.07
CA TRP A 192 -9.88 9.19 -3.11
C TRP A 192 -11.22 8.98 -2.39
N LEU A 193 -11.47 9.76 -1.34
CA LEU A 193 -12.69 9.70 -0.53
C LEU A 193 -13.70 10.79 -0.91
N LYS A 194 -13.23 11.88 -1.53
CA LYS A 194 -14.02 13.05 -1.94
C LYS A 194 -13.47 13.58 -3.27
N ASP A 195 -14.30 14.31 -4.01
CA ASP A 195 -13.86 15.06 -5.19
C ASP A 195 -12.87 16.17 -4.77
N PRO A 196 -11.61 16.15 -5.25
CA PRO A 196 -10.60 17.12 -4.86
C PRO A 196 -10.59 18.40 -5.70
N GLY A 197 -11.52 18.59 -6.64
CA GLY A 197 -11.67 19.83 -7.40
C GLY A 197 -11.63 21.11 -6.54
N PRO A 198 -12.38 21.18 -5.41
CA PRO A 198 -12.35 22.32 -4.51
C PRO A 198 -10.98 22.64 -3.88
N LEU A 199 -10.10 21.63 -3.71
CA LEU A 199 -8.75 21.85 -3.19
C LEU A 199 -7.92 22.72 -4.14
N VAL A 200 -8.08 22.52 -5.45
CA VAL A 200 -7.20 23.13 -6.46
C VAL A 200 -7.80 24.34 -7.14
N SER A 201 -9.13 24.52 -7.03
CA SER A 201 -9.84 25.67 -7.58
C SER A 201 -9.76 26.92 -6.70
N GLY A 202 -9.22 26.81 -5.48
CA GLY A 202 -9.25 27.88 -4.48
C GLY A 202 -10.64 28.15 -3.90
N ALA A 203 -11.55 27.18 -3.99
CA ALA A 203 -12.93 27.34 -3.49
C ALA A 203 -13.05 27.08 -1.97
N LEU A 204 -12.02 26.52 -1.36
CA LEU A 204 -11.99 26.24 0.08
C LEU A 204 -11.32 27.39 0.82
N GLN A 205 -11.91 27.75 1.96
CA GLN A 205 -11.38 28.78 2.84
C GLN A 205 -9.94 28.47 3.24
N GLY A 206 -9.05 29.44 3.10
CA GLY A 206 -7.63 29.33 3.39
C GLY A 206 -6.80 28.67 2.29
N LEU A 207 -7.40 28.24 1.17
CA LEU A 207 -6.69 27.68 0.00
C LEU A 207 -6.91 28.51 -1.27
N GLU A 208 -7.39 29.73 -1.16
CA GLU A 208 -7.80 30.61 -2.27
C GLU A 208 -6.67 30.76 -3.31
N ASP A 209 -5.43 30.93 -2.84
CA ASP A 209 -4.24 31.06 -3.69
C ASP A 209 -4.04 29.90 -4.65
N PHE A 210 -4.49 28.67 -4.30
CA PHE A 210 -4.27 27.47 -5.10
C PHE A 210 -4.92 27.56 -6.49
N ALA A 211 -5.90 28.44 -6.67
CA ALA A 211 -6.48 28.80 -7.97
C ALA A 211 -5.41 29.26 -8.98
N THR A 212 -4.32 29.85 -8.50
CA THR A 212 -3.25 30.43 -9.33
C THR A 212 -1.93 29.66 -9.31
N ALA A 213 -1.90 28.49 -8.64
CA ALA A 213 -0.69 27.66 -8.58
C ALA A 213 -0.22 27.25 -9.99
N ASP A 214 1.02 26.82 -10.14
CA ASP A 214 1.48 26.06 -11.30
C ASP A 214 1.47 24.58 -10.96
N ILE A 215 2.00 24.24 -9.78
CA ILE A 215 2.10 22.88 -9.26
C ILE A 215 1.68 22.86 -7.78
N LEU A 216 0.87 21.89 -7.39
CA LEU A 216 0.63 21.54 -6.00
C LEU A 216 1.12 20.11 -5.75
N ALA A 217 1.66 19.85 -4.56
CA ALA A 217 2.13 18.52 -4.19
C ALA A 217 1.72 18.14 -2.77
N SER A 218 1.52 16.84 -2.54
CA SER A 218 1.52 16.30 -1.17
C SER A 218 2.90 16.38 -0.53
N ASN A 219 2.98 16.14 0.79
CA ASN A 219 4.23 16.13 1.54
C ASN A 219 4.39 14.84 2.38
N ASP A 220 5.64 14.50 2.70
CA ASP A 220 5.98 13.44 3.67
C ASP A 220 6.09 14.00 5.10
N CYS A 221 5.55 15.20 5.35
CA CYS A 221 5.50 15.75 6.70
C CYS A 221 4.46 15.01 7.53
N ILE A 222 4.84 14.59 8.73
CA ILE A 222 3.93 13.90 9.65
C ILE A 222 3.68 14.74 10.92
N ASP A 223 4.13 15.99 10.93
CA ASP A 223 3.95 16.95 12.02
C ASP A 223 2.79 17.91 11.66
N PRO A 224 1.56 17.68 12.17
CA PRO A 224 0.41 18.52 11.82
C PRO A 224 0.52 19.94 12.37
N GLU A 225 1.23 20.16 13.48
CA GLU A 225 1.45 21.51 14.01
C GLU A 225 2.40 22.29 13.11
N ARG A 226 3.47 21.65 12.62
CA ARG A 226 4.37 22.27 11.65
C ARG A 226 3.72 22.43 10.27
N ASP A 227 2.91 21.48 9.82
CA ASP A 227 2.13 21.60 8.60
C ASP A 227 1.18 22.82 8.68
N ARG A 228 0.66 23.15 9.87
CA ARG A 228 -0.15 24.35 10.14
C ARG A 228 0.69 25.63 10.23
N LEU A 229 1.86 25.60 10.88
CA LEU A 229 2.67 26.79 11.21
C LEU A 229 3.70 27.18 10.13
N ASP A 230 4.16 26.24 9.32
CA ASP A 230 5.20 26.40 8.28
C ASP A 230 4.60 26.16 6.88
N ASP A 231 3.34 26.56 6.67
CA ASP A 231 2.65 26.54 5.37
C ASP A 231 2.80 25.20 4.60
N GLY A 232 2.65 24.08 5.32
CA GLY A 232 2.82 22.73 4.77
C GLY A 232 4.20 22.11 4.96
N CYS A 233 4.97 22.54 5.98
CA CYS A 233 6.36 22.12 6.22
C CYS A 233 7.31 22.50 5.08
N PHE A 234 7.04 23.61 4.38
CA PHE A 234 7.73 23.97 3.14
C PHE A 234 9.24 24.17 3.31
N HIS A 235 9.65 24.77 4.44
CA HIS A 235 11.05 25.09 4.75
C HIS A 235 11.76 23.99 5.54
N THR A 236 11.06 22.92 5.89
CA THR A 236 11.69 21.75 6.49
C THR A 236 12.54 20.99 5.48
N LEU A 237 13.58 20.30 5.97
CA LEU A 237 14.36 19.33 5.17
C LEU A 237 13.59 18.03 4.88
N ILE A 238 12.26 18.08 4.91
CA ILE A 238 11.38 16.96 4.57
C ILE A 238 11.14 16.99 3.06
N ASP A 239 11.18 15.81 2.45
CA ASP A 239 10.94 15.64 1.02
C ASP A 239 9.44 15.88 0.70
N ARG A 240 9.17 16.39 -0.50
CA ARG A 240 7.80 16.52 -1.00
C ARG A 240 7.37 15.19 -1.57
N ASN A 241 6.11 14.83 -1.40
CA ASN A 241 5.63 13.56 -1.88
C ASN A 241 5.07 13.71 -3.31
N THR A 242 5.60 12.92 -4.24
CA THR A 242 5.20 12.94 -5.66
C THR A 242 4.06 11.98 -6.01
N GLY A 243 3.50 11.30 -4.99
CA GLY A 243 2.38 10.39 -5.15
C GLY A 243 1.01 11.07 -5.21
N VAL A 244 0.89 12.35 -4.86
CA VAL A 244 -0.27 13.20 -5.20
C VAL A 244 0.21 14.56 -5.66
N LEU A 245 -0.11 14.90 -6.91
CA LEU A 245 0.29 16.17 -7.53
C LEU A 245 -0.90 16.78 -8.28
N PHE A 246 -0.93 18.09 -8.39
CA PHE A 246 -1.75 18.79 -9.37
C PHE A 246 -0.86 19.68 -10.21
N VAL A 247 -0.97 19.55 -11.54
CA VAL A 247 -0.16 20.32 -12.49
C VAL A 247 -1.10 21.06 -13.42
N ARG A 248 -1.08 22.39 -13.34
CA ARG A 248 -1.82 23.26 -14.24
C ARG A 248 -1.05 23.41 -15.54
N ASN A 249 -1.75 23.54 -16.65
CA ASN A 249 -1.09 23.72 -17.94
C ASN A 249 -0.66 25.18 -18.17
N THR A 250 0.29 25.65 -17.36
CA THR A 250 0.94 26.95 -17.53
C THR A 250 2.33 26.77 -18.15
N SER A 251 2.86 27.82 -18.76
CA SER A 251 4.21 27.76 -19.35
C SER A 251 5.29 27.42 -18.32
N ASN A 252 5.18 27.95 -17.10
CA ASN A 252 6.12 27.63 -16.02
C ASN A 252 6.01 26.17 -15.56
N ALA A 253 4.79 25.66 -15.38
CA ALA A 253 4.58 24.26 -15.03
C ALA A 253 5.14 23.31 -16.09
N VAL A 254 4.84 23.54 -17.36
CA VAL A 254 5.33 22.70 -18.47
C VAL A 254 6.86 22.71 -18.54
N LEU A 255 7.49 23.88 -18.40
CA LEU A 255 8.95 23.99 -18.37
C LEU A 255 9.57 23.24 -17.17
N ALA A 256 8.98 23.36 -15.98
CA ALA A 256 9.42 22.62 -14.80
C ALA A 256 9.26 21.10 -14.98
N MET A 257 8.13 20.64 -15.53
CA MET A 257 7.88 19.22 -15.83
C MET A 257 8.85 18.67 -16.87
N ARG A 258 9.21 19.45 -17.90
CA ARG A 258 10.25 19.09 -18.86
C ARG A 258 11.60 18.87 -18.19
N GLU A 259 12.01 19.78 -17.32
CA GLU A 259 13.26 19.63 -16.59
C GLU A 259 13.21 18.44 -15.62
N TRP A 260 12.08 18.23 -14.93
CA TRP A 260 11.90 17.07 -14.05
C TRP A 260 12.08 15.77 -14.82
N ARG A 261 11.43 15.62 -16.00
CA ARG A 261 11.57 14.44 -16.86
C ARG A 261 13.03 14.17 -17.19
N VAL A 262 13.78 15.21 -17.57
CA VAL A 262 15.20 15.05 -17.90
C VAL A 262 16.00 14.57 -16.69
N ARG A 263 15.81 15.19 -15.52
CA ARG A 263 16.50 14.79 -14.28
C ARG A 263 16.19 13.34 -13.91
N THR A 264 14.94 12.93 -13.97
CA THR A 264 14.53 11.56 -13.66
C THR A 264 15.06 10.55 -14.68
N SER A 265 15.10 10.89 -15.97
CA SER A 265 15.65 9.99 -17.01
C SER A 265 17.17 9.77 -16.91
N GLN A 266 17.88 10.70 -16.27
CA GLN A 266 19.32 10.67 -16.04
C GLN A 266 19.67 10.08 -14.66
N ALA A 267 18.67 9.67 -13.87
CA ALA A 267 18.89 9.01 -12.60
C ALA A 267 19.54 7.63 -12.84
N HIS A 268 20.73 7.44 -12.28
CA HIS A 268 21.53 6.24 -12.47
C HIS A 268 21.78 5.49 -11.16
N SER A 269 21.54 6.14 -10.03
CA SER A 269 21.70 5.55 -8.71
C SER A 269 20.40 4.96 -8.16
N VAL A 270 20.54 3.95 -7.29
CA VAL A 270 19.42 3.24 -6.64
C VAL A 270 18.49 4.16 -5.83
N TRP A 271 19.01 5.30 -5.39
CA TRP A 271 18.32 6.26 -4.53
C TRP A 271 17.72 7.44 -5.29
N GLU A 272 18.02 7.57 -6.59
CA GLU A 272 17.55 8.66 -7.44
C GLU A 272 16.19 8.32 -8.04
N THR A 273 15.14 8.58 -7.27
CA THR A 273 13.75 8.39 -7.68
C THR A 273 13.18 9.65 -8.33
N ASP A 274 12.00 9.51 -8.94
CA ASP A 274 11.17 10.65 -9.38
C ASP A 274 10.98 11.68 -8.27
N GLN A 275 10.70 11.24 -7.04
CA GLN A 275 10.58 12.10 -5.87
C GLN A 275 11.87 12.88 -5.56
N THR A 276 13.01 12.20 -5.45
CA THR A 276 14.27 12.90 -5.12
C THR A 276 14.69 13.89 -6.21
N ALA A 277 14.43 13.56 -7.49
CA ALA A 277 14.68 14.46 -8.61
C ALA A 277 13.76 15.69 -8.59
N PHE A 278 12.50 15.51 -8.17
CA PHE A 278 11.54 16.60 -7.96
C PHE A 278 11.99 17.53 -6.83
N ASP A 279 12.40 16.95 -5.70
CA ASP A 279 12.90 17.69 -4.55
C ASP A 279 14.17 18.50 -4.85
N ASP A 280 15.09 17.95 -5.64
CA ASP A 280 16.28 18.66 -6.10
C ASP A 280 15.94 19.75 -7.14
N LEU A 281 14.92 19.51 -7.97
CA LEU A 281 14.36 20.52 -8.89
C LEU A 281 13.83 21.73 -8.13
N LEU A 282 12.95 21.51 -7.15
CA LEU A 282 12.36 22.58 -6.35
C LEU A 282 13.41 23.34 -5.55
N ARG A 283 14.46 22.66 -5.06
CA ARG A 283 15.61 23.30 -4.41
C ARG A 283 16.48 24.10 -5.39
N GLY A 284 16.16 24.16 -6.69
CA GLY A 284 16.96 24.87 -7.69
C GLY A 284 18.40 24.34 -7.82
N ARG A 285 18.60 23.08 -7.41
CA ARG A 285 19.91 22.42 -7.45
C ARG A 285 20.27 22.04 -8.88
N GLY A 286 21.57 21.89 -9.12
CA GLY A 286 22.09 21.42 -10.39
C GLY A 286 21.75 19.95 -10.62
N ARG A 287 21.83 19.49 -11.86
CA ARG A 287 21.67 18.07 -12.15
C ARG A 287 22.80 17.28 -11.47
N GLY A 288 22.46 16.20 -10.77
CA GLY A 288 23.42 15.40 -9.99
C GLY A 288 23.91 16.10 -8.71
N HIS A 289 23.35 17.24 -8.30
CA HIS A 289 23.86 18.05 -7.18
C HIS A 289 23.90 17.30 -5.84
N ARG A 290 22.97 16.35 -5.59
CA ARG A 290 22.98 15.57 -4.35
C ARG A 290 24.29 14.80 -4.17
N ARG A 291 24.95 14.30 -5.23
CA ARG A 291 26.17 13.47 -5.10
C ARG A 291 27.19 13.54 -6.23
N ASP A 292 26.77 13.67 -7.49
CA ASP A 292 27.67 13.56 -8.66
C ASP A 292 28.45 14.84 -8.99
N MET A 293 28.05 15.98 -8.45
CA MET A 293 28.82 17.22 -8.55
C MET A 293 29.98 17.22 -7.55
N SER A 294 31.17 17.62 -7.97
CA SER A 294 32.27 17.96 -7.06
C SER A 294 31.93 19.19 -6.22
N ASP A 295 32.61 19.40 -5.09
CA ASP A 295 32.38 20.60 -4.26
C ASP A 295 32.59 21.91 -5.02
N ALA A 296 33.55 21.92 -5.95
CA ALA A 296 33.77 23.06 -6.84
C ALA A 296 32.56 23.29 -7.76
N GLN A 297 32.04 22.23 -8.40
CA GLN A 297 30.85 22.31 -9.25
C GLN A 297 29.61 22.72 -8.47
N ARG A 298 29.42 22.21 -7.25
CA ARG A 298 28.33 22.63 -6.36
C ARG A 298 28.43 24.11 -6.02
N LYS A 299 29.63 24.59 -5.67
CA LYS A 299 29.88 26.01 -5.36
C LYS A 299 29.63 26.90 -6.58
N GLU A 300 30.13 26.52 -7.75
CA GLU A 300 29.91 27.23 -9.01
C GLU A 300 28.42 27.29 -9.38
N TRP A 301 27.72 26.14 -9.30
CA TRP A 301 26.28 26.09 -9.52
C TRP A 301 25.53 26.98 -8.53
N TYR A 302 25.92 26.95 -7.27
CA TYR A 302 25.31 27.77 -6.24
C TYR A 302 25.47 29.26 -6.52
N GLN A 303 26.66 29.71 -6.94
CA GLN A 303 26.87 31.10 -7.36
C GLN A 303 26.02 31.46 -8.58
N MET A 304 25.91 30.56 -9.56
CA MET A 304 25.03 30.75 -10.72
C MET A 304 23.58 30.88 -10.29
N LYS A 305 23.11 30.02 -9.37
CA LYS A 305 21.76 30.09 -8.80
C LYS A 305 21.50 31.44 -8.13
N LEU A 306 22.39 31.88 -7.25
CA LEU A 306 22.23 33.17 -6.56
C LEU A 306 22.08 34.32 -7.57
N LYS A 307 22.93 34.33 -8.61
CA LYS A 307 22.88 35.33 -9.69
C LYS A 307 21.61 35.23 -10.53
N TYR A 308 21.24 34.03 -10.96
CA TYR A 308 20.06 33.81 -11.81
C TYR A 308 18.77 34.14 -11.07
N CYS A 309 18.66 33.73 -9.80
CA CYS A 309 17.46 33.96 -8.99
C CYS A 309 17.43 35.34 -8.32
N GLY A 310 18.52 36.13 -8.39
CA GLY A 310 18.62 37.43 -7.73
C GLY A 310 18.59 37.33 -6.20
N LEU A 311 19.10 36.24 -5.63
CA LEU A 311 19.11 36.02 -4.18
C LEU A 311 20.26 36.79 -3.51
N PRO A 312 20.08 37.31 -2.27
CA PRO A 312 21.14 38.01 -1.55
C PRO A 312 22.41 37.18 -1.39
N GLN A 313 23.56 37.85 -1.46
CA GLN A 313 24.84 37.21 -1.20
C GLN A 313 24.88 36.70 0.25
N GLY A 314 25.24 35.44 0.45
CA GLY A 314 25.24 34.80 1.76
C GLY A 314 23.94 34.07 2.12
N THR A 315 22.91 34.09 1.27
CA THR A 315 21.78 33.15 1.37
C THR A 315 22.34 31.74 1.50
N ILE A 316 21.81 30.92 2.40
CA ILE A 316 22.17 29.50 2.55
C ILE A 316 21.22 28.63 1.73
N GLU A 317 21.67 27.43 1.36
CA GLU A 317 20.93 26.55 0.46
C GLU A 317 19.50 26.23 0.95
N GLY A 318 19.32 25.98 2.25
CA GLY A 318 18.00 25.72 2.86
C GLY A 318 16.99 26.85 2.67
N ASN A 319 17.46 28.09 2.55
CA ASN A 319 16.62 29.28 2.39
C ASN A 319 16.44 29.69 0.92
N SER A 320 17.00 28.91 -0.01
CA SER A 320 17.09 29.27 -1.43
C SER A 320 16.05 28.58 -2.32
N MET A 321 15.17 27.74 -1.75
CA MET A 321 14.20 26.94 -2.50
C MET A 321 13.04 27.76 -3.07
N GLY A 322 12.51 28.71 -2.30
CA GLY A 322 11.45 29.59 -2.77
C GLY A 322 11.16 30.68 -1.76
N VAL A 323 10.53 31.74 -2.24
CA VAL A 323 10.06 32.85 -1.42
C VAL A 323 8.54 32.80 -1.39
N LYS A 324 7.96 33.00 -0.21
CA LYS A 324 6.52 33.11 -0.02
C LYS A 324 5.96 34.24 -0.91
N ILE A 325 4.86 33.97 -1.61
CA ILE A 325 4.15 34.99 -2.38
C ILE A 325 3.30 35.79 -1.38
N GLU A 326 3.55 37.09 -1.28
CA GLU A 326 2.75 37.98 -0.44
C GLU A 326 1.37 38.23 -1.07
N GLY A 327 0.32 38.25 -0.25
CA GLY A 327 -1.09 38.29 -0.66
C GLY A 327 -2.01 38.79 0.47
N GLU A 328 -3.31 38.48 0.39
CA GLU A 328 -4.30 38.85 1.43
C GLU A 328 -3.96 38.27 2.81
N GLU A 329 -4.64 38.71 3.87
CA GLU A 329 -4.41 38.20 5.22
C GLU A 329 -4.80 36.71 5.33
N HIS A 330 -3.80 35.82 5.29
CA HIS A 330 -4.02 34.41 5.55
C HIS A 330 -4.28 34.18 7.04
N THR A 331 -5.36 33.47 7.34
CA THR A 331 -5.63 33.00 8.69
C THR A 331 -4.79 31.76 9.02
N ASN A 332 -4.61 31.49 10.30
CA ASN A 332 -3.90 30.30 10.77
C ASN A 332 -4.52 29.00 10.18
N GLY A 333 -3.68 28.16 9.56
CA GLY A 333 -4.11 26.92 8.89
C GLY A 333 -4.40 27.05 7.39
N SER A 334 -4.36 28.27 6.85
CA SER A 334 -4.36 28.50 5.40
C SER A 334 -3.08 27.97 4.74
N ARG A 335 -3.03 27.98 3.40
CA ARG A 335 -1.84 27.65 2.62
C ARG A 335 -1.43 28.81 1.74
N HIS A 336 -0.13 29.02 1.66
CA HIS A 336 0.46 29.99 0.75
C HIS A 336 1.09 29.30 -0.45
N LEU A 337 1.20 30.05 -1.54
CA LEU A 337 2.07 29.70 -2.65
C LEU A 337 3.47 30.26 -2.46
N PHE A 338 4.43 29.53 -3.00
CA PHE A 338 5.83 29.88 -3.02
C PHE A 338 6.27 30.11 -4.45
N LYS A 339 7.00 31.20 -4.65
CA LYS A 339 7.70 31.49 -5.90
C LYS A 339 9.03 30.76 -5.88
N ILE A 340 9.11 29.70 -6.68
CA ILE A 340 10.29 28.83 -6.81
C ILE A 340 11.09 29.25 -8.05
N CYS A 341 12.40 29.40 -7.86
CA CYS A 341 13.35 29.66 -8.93
C CYS A 341 14.12 28.38 -9.26
N ILE A 342 14.02 27.94 -10.52
CA ILE A 342 14.68 26.77 -11.08
C ILE A 342 15.63 27.23 -12.18
N PRO A 343 16.94 27.42 -11.90
CA PRO A 343 17.89 27.82 -12.94
C PRO A 343 18.17 26.71 -13.96
N PRO A 344 18.36 27.03 -15.26
CA PRO A 344 18.04 28.29 -15.95
C PRO A 344 16.60 28.31 -16.51
N ILE A 345 15.72 27.47 -15.99
CA ILE A 345 14.41 27.13 -16.53
C ILE A 345 13.37 28.23 -16.28
N THR A 346 13.15 28.62 -15.02
CA THR A 346 12.16 29.63 -14.64
C THR A 346 12.54 30.31 -13.33
N ARG A 347 12.07 31.55 -13.14
CA ARG A 347 12.23 32.33 -11.91
C ARG A 347 10.94 32.45 -11.10
N ASP A 348 9.84 31.94 -11.63
CA ASP A 348 8.49 32.28 -11.15
C ASP A 348 7.54 31.08 -11.16
N LEU A 349 8.03 29.89 -10.82
CA LEU A 349 7.16 28.73 -10.65
C LEU A 349 6.36 28.91 -9.37
N ARG A 350 5.03 28.97 -9.46
CA ARG A 350 4.13 29.05 -8.31
C ARG A 350 3.84 27.66 -7.77
N PHE A 351 4.37 27.35 -6.60
CA PHE A 351 4.27 26.02 -6.01
C PHE A 351 3.58 26.06 -4.66
N GLY A 352 2.74 25.07 -4.36
CA GLY A 352 2.09 24.94 -3.05
C GLY A 352 2.09 23.50 -2.54
N LEU A 353 1.85 23.34 -1.24
CA LEU A 353 1.75 22.04 -0.58
C LEU A 353 0.31 21.78 -0.13
N LEU A 354 -0.22 20.64 -0.53
CA LEU A 354 -1.55 20.17 -0.12
C LEU A 354 -1.54 19.92 1.40
N PRO A 355 -2.57 20.38 2.15
CA PRO A 355 -2.61 20.20 3.59
C PRO A 355 -2.59 18.73 4.03
N LEU A 356 -1.85 18.41 5.09
CA LEU A 356 -1.74 17.03 5.61
C LEU A 356 -3.10 16.43 6.01
N LEU A 357 -4.01 17.26 6.53
CA LEU A 357 -5.36 16.84 6.93
C LEU A 357 -6.32 16.65 5.74
N ASP A 358 -5.97 17.15 4.56
CA ASP A 358 -6.77 17.02 3.33
C ASP A 358 -6.25 15.93 2.41
N VAL A 359 -4.93 15.78 2.31
CA VAL A 359 -4.26 14.72 1.57
C VAL A 359 -3.32 14.02 2.54
N ALA A 360 -3.86 13.01 3.20
CA ALA A 360 -3.17 12.33 4.29
C ALA A 360 -2.17 11.31 3.75
N ASN A 361 -0.93 11.37 4.25
CA ASN A 361 0.02 10.28 4.09
C ASN A 361 -0.34 9.12 5.03
N GLY A 362 0.25 7.95 4.82
CA GLY A 362 -0.22 6.75 5.51
C GLY A 362 0.16 6.73 6.99
N HIS A 363 1.20 7.47 7.41
CA HIS A 363 1.49 7.61 8.83
C HIS A 363 0.42 8.47 9.52
N SER A 364 0.11 9.65 8.97
CA SER A 364 -0.86 10.57 9.55
C SER A 364 -2.27 9.98 9.63
N PHE A 365 -2.65 9.17 8.62
CA PHE A 365 -3.95 8.52 8.60
C PHE A 365 -4.00 7.22 9.41
N PHE A 366 -3.07 6.27 9.20
CA PHE A 366 -3.21 4.93 9.78
C PHE A 366 -2.59 4.79 11.18
N ILE A 367 -1.58 5.60 11.52
CA ILE A 367 -0.85 5.51 12.79
C ILE A 367 -1.28 6.62 13.74
N GLN A 368 -1.13 7.88 13.33
CA GLN A 368 -1.58 9.02 14.13
C GLN A 368 -3.11 9.09 14.18
N GLN A 369 -3.81 8.64 13.14
CA GLN A 369 -5.28 8.69 13.08
C GLN A 369 -5.82 10.11 13.23
N LEU A 370 -5.18 11.08 12.57
CA LEU A 370 -5.53 12.50 12.68
C LEU A 370 -6.99 12.78 12.33
N GLN A 371 -7.59 11.99 11.45
CA GLN A 371 -9.01 12.04 11.11
C GLN A 371 -9.93 11.79 12.31
N LEU A 372 -9.53 10.95 13.26
CA LEU A 372 -10.30 10.68 14.47
C LEU A 372 -10.09 11.77 15.52
N GLN A 373 -8.89 12.34 15.58
CA GLN A 373 -8.56 13.42 16.53
C GLN A 373 -9.20 14.76 16.13
N THR A 374 -9.23 15.04 14.83
CA THR A 374 -9.75 16.31 14.28
C THR A 374 -11.21 16.22 13.87
N GLY A 375 -11.77 15.02 13.76
CA GLY A 375 -13.11 14.79 13.19
C GLY A 375 -13.21 15.06 11.68
N ARG A 376 -12.09 15.35 11.00
CA ARG A 376 -12.05 15.67 9.57
C ARG A 376 -11.53 14.50 8.77
N TRP A 377 -12.38 13.95 7.90
CA TRP A 377 -11.95 12.96 6.92
C TRP A 377 -11.26 13.63 5.72
N PRO A 378 -10.10 13.13 5.27
CA PRO A 378 -9.35 13.71 4.16
C PRO A 378 -10.07 13.51 2.82
N TYR A 379 -9.61 14.22 1.79
CA TYR A 379 -9.99 13.98 0.39
C TYR A 379 -9.29 12.75 -0.17
N ALA A 380 -8.04 12.53 0.24
CA ALA A 380 -7.25 11.38 -0.18
C ALA A 380 -6.42 10.78 0.96
N VAL A 381 -6.19 9.48 0.87
CA VAL A 381 -5.24 8.74 1.72
C VAL A 381 -4.23 8.06 0.83
N HIS A 382 -2.96 8.46 0.94
CA HIS A 382 -1.85 7.83 0.24
C HIS A 382 -1.19 6.79 1.15
N ALA A 383 -1.13 5.52 0.71
CA ALA A 383 -0.47 4.46 1.47
C ALA A 383 1.08 4.55 1.35
N THR A 384 1.63 5.56 2.02
CA THR A 384 3.05 5.70 2.40
C THR A 384 3.29 5.29 3.86
N TYR A 385 4.52 4.92 4.22
CA TYR A 385 4.86 4.38 5.56
C TYR A 385 4.30 2.97 5.87
N GLN A 386 4.22 2.08 4.87
CA GLN A 386 3.76 0.68 5.01
C GLN A 386 4.89 -0.33 4.79
N TYR A 387 4.65 -1.54 5.27
CA TYR A 387 5.61 -2.63 5.25
C TYR A 387 5.06 -3.89 4.56
N PHE A 388 5.95 -4.80 4.18
CA PHE A 388 5.63 -6.15 3.67
C PHE A 388 4.89 -6.21 2.34
N ASP A 389 5.05 -5.21 1.49
CA ASP A 389 4.87 -5.42 0.06
C ASP A 389 6.00 -6.32 -0.45
N ASP A 390 5.67 -7.21 -1.39
CA ASP A 390 6.61 -8.14 -2.02
C ASP A 390 6.58 -7.93 -3.54
N PHE A 391 7.44 -8.63 -4.27
CA PHE A 391 7.57 -8.47 -5.72
C PHE A 391 6.29 -8.77 -6.50
N ASP A 392 5.41 -9.61 -5.93
CA ASP A 392 4.17 -10.04 -6.57
C ASP A 392 2.95 -9.22 -6.15
N CYS A 393 2.94 -8.60 -4.95
CA CYS A 393 1.75 -8.00 -4.37
C CYS A 393 2.05 -6.90 -3.35
N ALA A 394 1.13 -5.92 -3.25
CA ALA A 394 1.19 -4.85 -2.25
C ALA A 394 0.44 -5.22 -0.97
N PHE A 395 0.86 -6.32 -0.31
CA PHE A 395 0.14 -6.92 0.81
C PHE A 395 -0.11 -5.95 1.97
N GLY A 396 0.89 -5.15 2.33
CA GLY A 396 0.79 -4.21 3.45
C GLY A 396 -0.20 -3.09 3.16
N LYS A 397 -0.04 -2.45 2.00
CA LYS A 397 -0.90 -1.34 1.57
C LYS A 397 -2.35 -1.77 1.46
N ARG A 398 -2.60 -2.93 0.86
CA ARG A 398 -3.94 -3.52 0.79
C ARG A 398 -4.55 -3.73 2.17
N GLU A 399 -3.79 -4.34 3.09
CA GLU A 399 -4.31 -4.63 4.42
C GLU A 399 -4.65 -3.34 5.19
N ARG A 400 -3.85 -2.28 5.03
CA ARG A 400 -4.18 -0.95 5.59
C ARG A 400 -5.52 -0.43 5.11
N PHE A 401 -5.77 -0.50 3.81
CA PHE A 401 -7.04 -0.06 3.25
C PHE A 401 -8.21 -0.93 3.71
N ARG A 402 -8.04 -2.26 3.79
CA ARG A 402 -9.06 -3.18 4.33
C ARG A 402 -9.41 -2.87 5.80
N MET A 403 -8.42 -2.53 6.61
CA MET A 403 -8.62 -2.16 8.01
C MET A 403 -9.52 -0.93 8.20
N TRP A 404 -9.56 -0.05 7.20
CA TRP A 404 -10.30 1.22 7.24
C TRP A 404 -11.48 1.27 6.26
N ASP A 405 -11.94 0.13 5.75
CA ASP A 405 -13.05 0.03 4.80
C ASP A 405 -12.82 0.84 3.50
N MET A 406 -11.55 0.93 3.09
CA MET A 406 -11.11 1.63 1.88
C MET A 406 -10.77 0.67 0.73
N TRP A 407 -11.03 -0.63 0.92
CA TRP A 407 -10.73 -1.67 -0.06
C TRP A 407 -12.00 -2.23 -0.71
N LEU A 408 -12.44 -1.56 -1.77
CA LEU A 408 -13.67 -1.88 -2.51
C LEU A 408 -13.50 -3.09 -3.44
N ALA A 409 -12.26 -3.46 -3.77
CA ALA A 409 -11.99 -4.57 -4.70
C ALA A 409 -12.41 -5.96 -4.14
N ASP A 410 -12.68 -6.08 -2.84
CA ASP A 410 -13.24 -7.32 -2.27
C ASP A 410 -14.71 -7.53 -2.65
N ASP A 411 -15.45 -6.45 -2.97
CA ASP A 411 -16.91 -6.48 -3.16
C ASP A 411 -17.35 -6.64 -4.63
N VAL A 412 -16.38 -6.74 -5.55
CA VAL A 412 -16.64 -6.76 -7.00
C VAL A 412 -16.25 -8.10 -7.58
N GLU A 413 -17.25 -8.80 -8.13
CA GLU A 413 -16.97 -9.91 -9.04
C GLU A 413 -16.42 -9.37 -10.35
N MET A 414 -15.13 -9.59 -10.57
CA MET A 414 -14.53 -9.32 -11.87
C MET A 414 -14.77 -10.53 -12.76
N PRO A 415 -15.37 -10.37 -13.96
CA PRO A 415 -15.56 -11.47 -14.89
C PRO A 415 -14.24 -12.19 -15.12
N LEU A 416 -14.27 -13.53 -15.00
CA LEU A 416 -13.18 -14.37 -15.46
C LEU A 416 -12.93 -14.05 -16.95
N GLN A 417 -11.67 -14.12 -17.37
CA GLN A 417 -11.18 -13.81 -18.71
C GLN A 417 -12.06 -14.45 -19.80
N ASP A 418 -13.08 -13.72 -20.27
CA ASP A 418 -13.84 -14.07 -21.45
C ASP A 418 -13.91 -12.82 -22.33
N GLU A 419 -13.12 -12.83 -23.40
CA GLU A 419 -12.90 -11.70 -24.31
C GLU A 419 -14.20 -11.22 -24.99
N SER A 420 -15.28 -11.98 -24.87
CA SER A 420 -16.59 -11.72 -25.47
C SER A 420 -17.44 -10.65 -24.75
N SER A 421 -17.14 -10.34 -23.48
CA SER A 421 -17.98 -9.46 -22.64
C SER A 421 -17.64 -7.96 -22.70
N ALA A 422 -16.50 -7.58 -23.27
CA ALA A 422 -16.07 -6.18 -23.36
C ALA A 422 -16.92 -5.31 -24.32
N ALA A 423 -17.79 -5.93 -25.12
CA ALA A 423 -18.59 -5.25 -26.14
C ALA A 423 -19.82 -4.50 -25.58
N SER A 424 -20.33 -4.85 -24.39
CA SER A 424 -21.59 -4.26 -23.88
C SER A 424 -21.41 -3.03 -22.98
N ALA A 425 -20.18 -2.64 -22.64
CA ALA A 425 -19.89 -1.52 -21.71
C ALA A 425 -20.01 -0.12 -22.35
N CYS A 426 -20.42 -0.04 -23.62
CA CYS A 426 -20.39 1.20 -24.40
C CYS A 426 -21.76 1.59 -24.98
N SER A 427 -22.55 2.37 -24.24
CA SER A 427 -23.61 3.20 -24.82
C SER A 427 -23.85 4.44 -23.93
N PRO A 428 -23.63 5.67 -24.41
CA PRO A 428 -23.88 6.89 -23.65
C PRO A 428 -25.32 7.42 -23.73
N THR A 429 -26.28 6.65 -24.27
CA THR A 429 -27.68 7.09 -24.36
C THR A 429 -28.62 6.04 -23.76
N GLN A 430 -29.53 6.50 -22.91
CA GLN A 430 -30.46 5.74 -22.05
C GLN A 430 -29.90 5.29 -20.70
N ARG A 431 -29.52 6.27 -19.88
CA ARG A 431 -29.54 6.12 -18.42
C ARG A 431 -30.81 6.78 -17.84
N GLU A 432 -31.97 6.44 -18.41
CA GLU A 432 -33.28 6.72 -17.82
C GLU A 432 -34.15 5.46 -17.84
N ARG A 433 -34.51 5.02 -16.62
CA ARG A 433 -35.59 4.09 -16.26
C ARG A 433 -35.58 2.71 -16.94
N ARG A 434 -34.97 1.76 -16.24
CA ARG A 434 -35.68 0.65 -15.57
C ARG A 434 -34.87 0.22 -14.35
N GLY A 435 -35.49 0.34 -13.18
CA GLY A 435 -34.96 -0.27 -11.97
C GLY A 435 -34.91 -1.79 -12.14
N GLY A 436 -33.95 -2.43 -11.48
CA GLY A 436 -33.82 -3.89 -11.45
C GLY A 436 -32.64 -4.46 -12.24
N GLY A 437 -31.47 -3.81 -12.20
CA GLY A 437 -30.20 -4.46 -12.49
C GLY A 437 -29.49 -4.76 -11.19
N VAL A 438 -29.92 -5.80 -10.48
CA VAL A 438 -29.19 -6.31 -9.32
C VAL A 438 -27.84 -6.80 -9.85
N THR A 439 -26.78 -6.03 -9.66
CA THR A 439 -25.43 -6.58 -9.61
C THR A 439 -25.48 -7.66 -8.55
N ARG A 440 -25.49 -8.93 -8.99
CA ARG A 440 -25.49 -10.07 -8.08
C ARG A 440 -24.18 -9.96 -7.28
N ARG A 441 -24.26 -9.45 -6.05
CA ARG A 441 -23.22 -9.67 -5.04
C ARG A 441 -23.06 -11.18 -4.99
N VAL A 442 -21.92 -11.70 -5.42
CA VAL A 442 -21.65 -13.10 -5.13
C VAL A 442 -21.40 -13.20 -3.65
N ASP A 443 -22.30 -13.93 -3.03
CA ASP A 443 -22.25 -14.43 -1.69
C ASP A 443 -21.11 -15.48 -1.60
N ASP A 444 -19.88 -15.12 -1.98
CA ASP A 444 -18.67 -15.93 -1.69
C ASP A 444 -18.44 -16.02 -0.17
N THR A 445 -19.12 -15.14 0.59
CA THR A 445 -19.30 -15.23 2.03
C THR A 445 -20.29 -16.31 2.47
N ALA A 446 -21.21 -16.76 1.61
CA ALA A 446 -22.24 -17.74 1.98
C ALA A 446 -21.68 -19.14 2.20
N ASP A 447 -20.54 -19.49 1.61
CA ASP A 447 -19.94 -20.84 1.72
C ASP A 447 -18.76 -20.93 2.71
N MET A 448 -18.29 -19.80 3.24
CA MET A 448 -17.09 -19.75 4.08
C MET A 448 -17.42 -19.70 5.57
N ASN A 449 -16.69 -20.50 6.35
CA ASN A 449 -16.80 -20.56 7.81
C ASN A 449 -15.68 -19.74 8.47
N TYR A 450 -16.03 -18.91 9.45
CA TYR A 450 -15.11 -18.01 10.13
C TYR A 450 -14.95 -18.38 11.60
N LEU A 451 -13.72 -18.21 12.11
CA LEU A 451 -13.41 -18.24 13.53
C LEU A 451 -13.05 -16.82 13.97
N VAL A 452 -13.95 -16.19 14.73
CA VAL A 452 -13.78 -14.84 15.23
C VAL A 452 -13.07 -14.90 16.58
N LEU A 453 -11.81 -14.48 16.57
CA LEU A 453 -10.99 -14.44 17.77
C LEU A 453 -11.23 -13.12 18.51
N HIS A 454 -11.38 -13.22 19.82
CA HIS A 454 -11.48 -12.06 20.72
C HIS A 454 -10.30 -12.04 21.68
N ASP A 455 -9.66 -10.88 21.84
CA ASP A 455 -8.64 -10.70 22.86
C ASP A 455 -9.32 -10.28 24.18
N ASP A 456 -9.23 -11.15 25.17
CA ASP A 456 -9.75 -11.02 26.53
C ASP A 456 -8.71 -10.48 27.53
N ALA A 457 -7.46 -10.31 27.11
CA ALA A 457 -6.45 -9.68 27.96
C ALA A 457 -6.62 -8.15 27.98
N PRO A 458 -6.41 -7.49 29.14
CA PRO A 458 -6.45 -6.04 29.21
C PRO A 458 -5.47 -5.39 28.23
N ILE A 459 -6.00 -4.51 27.38
CA ILE A 459 -5.25 -3.56 26.55
C ILE A 459 -4.58 -2.48 27.43
N ALA A 460 -5.19 -2.22 28.59
CA ALA A 460 -4.72 -1.41 29.72
C ALA A 460 -3.64 -2.11 30.57
N PRO A 461 -2.47 -1.56 30.98
CA PRO A 461 -2.02 -1.92 32.33
C PRO A 461 -3.13 -1.64 33.34
N ALA A 462 -3.22 -2.44 34.39
CA ALA A 462 -4.11 -2.16 35.52
C ALA A 462 -3.65 -0.97 36.39
N ALA A 463 -2.52 -0.31 36.06
CA ALA A 463 -1.92 0.81 36.80
C ALA A 463 -1.16 1.76 35.86
N GLU A 464 -0.78 2.96 36.32
CA GLU A 464 0.19 3.80 35.62
C GLU A 464 1.50 3.02 35.37
N TRP A 465 1.92 3.01 34.10
CA TRP A 465 3.27 2.69 33.62
C TRP A 465 4.41 3.17 34.52
N VAL A 466 4.99 2.31 35.39
CA VAL A 466 6.32 2.53 35.96
C VAL A 466 7.30 2.85 34.83
N GLY A 467 7.92 4.03 34.86
CA GLY A 467 8.99 4.40 33.94
C GLY A 467 8.56 4.91 32.56
N GLN A 468 7.39 5.55 32.40
CA GLN A 468 6.99 6.24 31.16
C GLN A 468 8.03 7.25 30.62
N ALA A 469 8.91 7.76 31.50
CA ALA A 469 10.02 8.63 31.13
C ALA A 469 11.22 7.89 30.51
N ASP A 470 11.31 6.56 30.65
CA ASP A 470 12.39 5.72 30.13
C ASP A 470 11.96 5.00 28.82
N PRO A 471 12.47 5.42 27.64
CA PRO A 471 12.17 4.77 26.36
C PRO A 471 12.51 3.27 26.33
N HIS A 472 13.49 2.82 27.12
CA HIS A 472 13.86 1.40 27.18
C HIS A 472 12.78 0.55 27.85
N VAL A 473 12.10 1.10 28.86
CA VAL A 473 11.00 0.41 29.54
C VAL A 473 9.81 0.27 28.58
N LEU A 474 9.45 1.34 27.86
CA LEU A 474 8.38 1.32 26.87
C LEU A 474 8.63 0.32 25.74
N GLY A 475 9.83 0.30 25.17
CA GLY A 475 10.20 -0.68 24.13
C GLY A 475 10.10 -2.13 24.62
N ARG A 476 10.56 -2.43 25.85
CA ARG A 476 10.43 -3.77 26.44
C ARG A 476 8.98 -4.16 26.71
N GLN A 477 8.16 -3.24 27.20
CA GLN A 477 6.72 -3.47 27.43
C GLN A 477 6.00 -3.77 26.12
N HIS A 478 6.28 -3.00 25.06
CA HIS A 478 5.75 -3.23 23.72
C HIS A 478 6.03 -4.67 23.24
N VAL A 479 7.30 -5.10 23.34
CA VAL A 479 7.70 -6.46 22.94
C VAL A 479 7.05 -7.53 23.81
N ALA A 480 7.01 -7.34 25.14
CA ALA A 480 6.40 -8.29 26.07
C ALA A 480 4.90 -8.47 25.80
N HIS A 481 4.17 -7.36 25.62
CA HIS A 481 2.74 -7.36 25.28
C HIS A 481 2.49 -8.11 23.96
N LEU A 482 3.19 -7.73 22.89
CA LEU A 482 2.99 -8.35 21.58
C LEU A 482 3.42 -9.82 21.55
N ASN A 483 4.46 -10.22 22.28
CA ASN A 483 4.82 -11.63 22.41
C ASN A 483 3.73 -12.45 23.10
N ALA A 484 3.13 -11.93 24.18
CA ALA A 484 2.02 -12.59 24.87
C ALA A 484 0.78 -12.69 23.98
N PHE A 485 0.41 -11.61 23.28
CA PHE A 485 -0.67 -11.61 22.29
C PHE A 485 -0.42 -12.64 21.18
N ARG A 486 0.74 -12.57 20.52
CA ARG A 486 1.11 -13.46 19.41
C ARG A 486 1.10 -14.93 19.85
N GLN A 487 1.54 -15.21 21.08
CA GLN A 487 1.51 -16.57 21.61
C GLN A 487 0.08 -17.09 21.77
N ARG A 488 -0.86 -16.29 22.26
CA ARG A 488 -2.28 -16.69 22.38
C ARG A 488 -2.96 -16.76 21.01
N LEU A 489 -2.70 -15.81 20.12
CA LEU A 489 -3.17 -15.83 18.74
C LEU A 489 -2.76 -17.11 18.00
N ALA A 490 -1.55 -17.63 18.26
CA ALA A 490 -1.07 -18.87 17.66
C ALA A 490 -1.94 -20.09 18.03
N TYR A 491 -2.49 -20.15 19.24
CA TYR A 491 -3.48 -21.18 19.62
C TYR A 491 -4.80 -21.00 18.85
N GLY A 492 -5.25 -19.75 18.67
CA GLY A 492 -6.39 -19.44 17.80
C GLY A 492 -6.18 -19.91 16.35
N VAL A 493 -4.98 -19.75 15.80
CA VAL A 493 -4.62 -20.25 14.46
C VAL A 493 -4.64 -21.78 14.40
N VAL A 494 -4.18 -22.47 15.44
CA VAL A 494 -4.27 -23.94 15.54
C VAL A 494 -5.72 -24.39 15.53
N LEU A 495 -6.57 -23.74 16.33
CA LEU A 495 -8.00 -24.05 16.38
C LEU A 495 -8.68 -23.80 15.04
N ALA A 496 -8.40 -22.66 14.39
CA ALA A 496 -8.93 -22.34 13.07
C ALA A 496 -8.51 -23.38 12.01
N LYS A 497 -7.25 -23.83 12.04
CA LYS A 497 -6.76 -24.90 11.18
C LYS A 497 -7.47 -26.23 11.46
N ALA A 498 -7.63 -26.59 12.73
CA ALA A 498 -8.34 -27.80 13.15
C ALA A 498 -9.81 -27.80 12.69
N LEU A 499 -10.48 -26.65 12.73
CA LEU A 499 -11.88 -26.49 12.32
C LEU A 499 -12.06 -26.15 10.83
N ASN A 500 -10.96 -25.97 10.09
CA ASN A 500 -10.95 -25.46 8.72
C ASN A 500 -11.75 -24.15 8.55
N ARG A 501 -11.51 -23.17 9.42
CA ARG A 501 -12.18 -21.86 9.43
C ARG A 501 -11.20 -20.74 9.09
N THR A 502 -11.68 -19.72 8.36
CA THR A 502 -10.93 -18.47 8.12
C THR A 502 -10.81 -17.69 9.42
N VAL A 503 -9.60 -17.26 9.79
CA VAL A 503 -9.38 -16.52 11.03
C VAL A 503 -9.82 -15.07 10.86
N VAL A 504 -10.68 -14.57 11.75
CA VAL A 504 -10.88 -13.13 11.92
C VAL A 504 -10.03 -12.70 13.10
N LEU A 505 -9.00 -11.88 12.82
CA LEU A 505 -8.06 -11.40 13.84
C LEU A 505 -8.76 -10.43 14.80
N PRO A 506 -8.46 -10.47 16.11
CA PRO A 506 -8.94 -9.46 17.05
C PRO A 506 -8.23 -8.13 16.80
N PRO A 507 -8.77 -6.99 17.26
CA PRO A 507 -7.98 -5.77 17.39
C PRO A 507 -6.90 -5.98 18.44
N TYR A 508 -5.73 -5.39 18.23
CA TYR A 508 -4.61 -5.40 19.19
C TYR A 508 -3.87 -4.07 19.11
N TYR A 509 -3.07 -3.76 20.13
CA TYR A 509 -2.53 -2.42 20.33
C TYR A 509 -1.01 -2.39 20.29
N CYS A 510 -0.47 -1.28 19.80
CA CYS A 510 0.96 -1.04 19.72
C CYS A 510 1.32 0.19 20.55
N TYR A 511 2.28 -0.01 21.44
CA TYR A 511 2.84 1.04 22.30
C TYR A 511 4.06 1.75 21.70
N CYS A 512 4.58 1.22 20.59
CA CYS A 512 5.70 1.79 19.87
C CYS A 512 5.45 1.61 18.39
N ASP A 513 5.88 2.63 17.64
CA ASP A 513 5.86 2.60 16.19
C ASP A 513 6.82 1.55 15.62
N LYS A 514 6.68 1.30 14.33
CA LYS A 514 7.69 0.65 13.51
C LYS A 514 8.14 1.68 12.48
N TYR A 515 9.45 1.94 12.43
CA TYR A 515 10.05 2.86 11.46
C TYR A 515 11.41 2.35 10.97
N TRP A 516 11.85 2.82 9.80
CA TRP A 516 13.15 2.46 9.22
C TRP A 516 14.34 3.09 9.93
N ALA A 517 14.11 4.17 10.67
CA ALA A 517 15.12 4.91 11.42
C ALA A 517 14.84 4.87 12.94
N ARG A 518 15.49 5.77 13.68
CA ARG A 518 15.32 5.89 15.14
C ARG A 518 13.93 6.40 15.50
N LEU A 519 13.40 5.87 16.61
CA LEU A 519 12.17 6.33 17.23
C LEU A 519 12.53 7.25 18.40
N THR A 520 11.77 8.31 18.60
CA THR A 520 11.90 9.17 19.78
C THR A 520 10.71 8.87 20.66
N ARG A 521 10.95 8.37 21.88
CA ARG A 521 9.88 7.97 22.82
C ARG A 521 8.78 7.12 22.17
N CYS A 522 9.18 6.10 21.40
CA CYS A 522 8.27 5.18 20.72
C CYS A 522 7.44 5.77 19.55
N THR A 523 7.79 6.96 19.05
CA THR A 523 7.16 7.63 17.90
C THR A 523 8.18 7.98 16.81
N VAL A 524 7.73 8.34 15.59
CA VAL A 524 8.62 8.75 14.49
C VAL A 524 9.16 10.18 14.73
N GLY A 525 10.36 10.23 15.32
CA GLY A 525 11.03 11.49 15.65
C GLY A 525 10.20 12.39 16.56
N MET A 526 10.53 13.68 16.59
CA MET A 526 9.71 14.69 17.25
C MET A 526 8.43 15.04 16.46
N GLN A 527 8.35 14.65 15.18
CA GLN A 527 7.24 15.02 14.29
C GLN A 527 5.92 14.37 14.70
N ALA A 528 5.96 13.08 15.05
CA ALA A 528 4.78 12.34 15.46
C ALA A 528 4.48 12.45 16.96
N LEU A 529 5.45 12.85 17.78
CA LEU A 529 5.37 12.79 19.25
C LEU A 529 4.15 13.50 19.84
N GLY A 530 3.77 14.66 19.29
CA GLY A 530 2.66 15.46 19.80
C GLY A 530 1.26 14.94 19.43
N THR A 531 1.17 14.01 18.47
CA THR A 531 -0.12 13.62 17.89
C THR A 531 -0.30 12.11 17.72
N GLN A 532 0.74 11.29 17.81
CA GLN A 532 0.57 9.85 17.78
C GLN A 532 -0.02 9.35 19.11
N PRO A 533 -1.22 8.75 19.11
CA PRO A 533 -1.77 8.19 20.33
C PRO A 533 -0.97 6.95 20.72
N LEU A 534 -0.51 6.88 21.97
CA LEU A 534 0.10 5.68 22.53
C LEU A 534 -0.75 5.17 23.71
N PRO A 535 -1.21 3.90 23.69
CA PRO A 535 -1.16 2.98 22.56
C PRO A 535 -2.10 3.37 21.41
N PHE A 536 -1.78 2.91 20.20
CA PHE A 536 -2.67 2.99 19.03
C PHE A 536 -3.13 1.59 18.58
N LEU A 537 -4.23 1.54 17.82
CA LEU A 537 -4.68 0.31 17.17
C LEU A 537 -3.59 -0.16 16.21
N CYS A 538 -3.02 -1.33 16.49
CA CYS A 538 -1.84 -1.77 15.81
C CYS A 538 -2.16 -2.38 14.43
N PRO A 539 -1.50 -1.91 13.37
CA PRO A 539 -1.64 -2.48 12.05
C PRO A 539 -1.02 -3.89 11.95
N MET A 540 -1.48 -4.69 10.98
CA MET A 540 -0.94 -6.04 10.75
C MET A 540 0.50 -6.03 10.29
N ASP A 541 0.87 -5.06 9.45
CA ASP A 541 2.23 -4.94 8.89
C ASP A 541 3.27 -4.46 9.94
N HIS A 542 2.82 -4.08 11.14
CA HIS A 542 3.69 -3.76 12.26
C HIS A 542 4.13 -5.00 13.04
N VAL A 543 3.33 -6.07 13.01
CA VAL A 543 3.51 -7.23 13.92
C VAL A 543 3.70 -8.54 13.17
N PHE A 544 3.15 -8.64 11.96
CA PHE A 544 3.10 -9.89 11.19
C PHE A 544 3.72 -9.73 9.79
N PRO A 545 4.40 -10.76 9.28
CA PRO A 545 4.86 -10.82 7.90
C PRO A 545 3.67 -11.15 6.97
N ILE A 546 2.88 -10.15 6.57
CA ILE A 546 1.62 -10.36 5.83
C ILE A 546 1.81 -11.22 4.57
N ALA A 547 2.87 -10.99 3.79
CA ALA A 547 3.17 -11.80 2.60
C ALA A 547 3.24 -13.32 2.90
N SER A 548 3.74 -13.71 4.08
CA SER A 548 3.83 -15.12 4.49
C SER A 548 2.47 -15.72 4.87
N TRP A 549 1.49 -14.91 5.28
CA TRP A 549 0.11 -15.38 5.47
C TRP A 549 -0.54 -15.79 4.14
N HIS A 550 -0.06 -15.25 3.03
CA HIS A 550 -0.45 -15.72 1.70
C HIS A 550 0.29 -16.98 1.25
N GLY A 551 1.21 -17.53 2.03
CA GLY A 551 2.04 -18.66 1.64
C GLY A 551 3.28 -18.26 0.87
N ASN A 552 4.06 -19.24 0.43
CA ASN A 552 5.29 -18.98 -0.32
C ASN A 552 5.00 -18.53 -1.76
N SER A 553 6.02 -17.99 -2.43
CA SER A 553 5.90 -17.46 -3.80
C SER A 553 5.33 -18.47 -4.81
N VAL A 554 5.69 -19.75 -4.70
CA VAL A 554 5.19 -20.82 -5.59
C VAL A 554 3.70 -21.03 -5.41
N ALA A 555 3.24 -21.16 -4.17
CA ALA A 555 1.82 -21.33 -3.84
C ALA A 555 1.00 -20.12 -4.30
N ARG A 556 1.51 -18.90 -4.10
CA ARG A 556 0.85 -17.66 -4.53
C ARG A 556 0.72 -17.56 -6.04
N GLN A 557 1.75 -17.95 -6.79
CA GLN A 557 1.73 -17.93 -8.26
C GLN A 557 0.81 -18.99 -8.87
N ALA A 558 0.54 -20.08 -8.14
CA ALA A 558 -0.37 -21.13 -8.58
C ALA A 558 -1.86 -20.79 -8.38
N ARG A 559 -2.19 -19.66 -7.73
CA ARG A 559 -3.58 -19.26 -7.49
C ARG A 559 -4.22 -18.65 -8.73
N PRO A 560 -5.55 -18.82 -8.91
CA PRO A 560 -6.27 -18.20 -10.01
C PRO A 560 -6.17 -16.67 -9.99
N ARG A 561 -6.24 -16.06 -8.80
CA ARG A 561 -6.09 -14.61 -8.62
C ARG A 561 -4.77 -14.28 -7.92
N ARG A 562 -4.09 -13.25 -8.43
CA ARG A 562 -2.87 -12.73 -7.79
C ARG A 562 -3.22 -12.19 -6.40
N CYS A 563 -2.31 -12.36 -5.45
CA CYS A 563 -2.45 -11.85 -4.08
C CYS A 563 -3.62 -12.46 -3.29
N GLU A 564 -4.31 -13.45 -3.83
CA GLU A 564 -5.38 -14.19 -3.16
C GLU A 564 -4.86 -14.88 -1.90
N LEU A 565 -5.71 -15.10 -0.90
CA LEU A 565 -5.36 -15.89 0.29
C LEU A 565 -5.42 -17.39 -0.01
N ALA A 566 -4.93 -18.20 0.92
CA ALA A 566 -5.21 -19.64 0.87
C ALA A 566 -6.73 -19.87 0.92
N PRO A 567 -7.31 -20.73 0.08
CA PRO A 567 -8.77 -20.92 0.06
C PRO A 567 -9.29 -21.69 1.26
N ARG A 568 -8.44 -22.43 1.98
CA ARG A 568 -8.78 -23.24 3.15
C ARG A 568 -7.68 -23.18 4.21
N ALA A 569 -8.05 -23.32 5.47
CA ALA A 569 -7.15 -23.25 6.62
C ALA A 569 -6.42 -24.57 6.91
N ASP A 570 -7.00 -25.70 6.51
CA ASP A 570 -6.43 -27.04 6.73
C ASP A 570 -5.26 -27.39 5.78
N LEU A 571 -4.95 -26.54 4.80
CA LEU A 571 -3.87 -26.73 3.82
C LEU A 571 -2.45 -26.80 4.42
N PRO A 572 -1.48 -27.43 3.73
CA PRO A 572 -0.08 -27.48 4.19
C PRO A 572 0.51 -26.09 4.48
N PRO A 573 1.46 -25.95 5.43
CA PRO A 573 1.97 -24.65 5.86
C PRO A 573 2.43 -23.72 4.74
N PHE A 574 3.05 -24.26 3.69
CA PHE A 574 3.55 -23.46 2.56
C PHE A 574 2.47 -22.74 1.75
N GLN A 575 1.20 -23.13 1.89
CA GLN A 575 0.05 -22.46 1.30
C GLN A 575 -0.32 -21.18 2.05
N GLY A 576 0.14 -20.97 3.29
CA GLY A 576 -0.29 -19.85 4.13
C GLY A 576 -1.60 -20.14 4.86
N MET A 577 -2.30 -19.08 5.28
CA MET A 577 -3.52 -19.17 6.11
C MET A 577 -4.55 -18.11 5.68
N PRO A 578 -5.82 -18.47 5.45
CA PRO A 578 -6.87 -17.48 5.22
C PRO A 578 -7.13 -16.66 6.48
N TYR A 579 -7.23 -15.34 6.32
CA TYR A 579 -7.58 -14.44 7.40
C TYR A 579 -8.48 -13.27 6.94
N ARG A 580 -9.04 -12.55 7.90
CA ARG A 580 -9.69 -11.24 7.78
C ARG A 580 -9.28 -10.36 8.96
N SER A 581 -9.20 -9.06 8.75
CA SER A 581 -9.09 -8.06 9.82
C SER A 581 -10.40 -8.00 10.63
N HIS A 582 -10.32 -7.51 11.86
CA HIS A 582 -11.51 -7.28 12.68
C HIS A 582 -12.54 -6.37 11.99
N SER A 583 -12.05 -5.34 11.28
CA SER A 583 -12.89 -4.37 10.57
C SER A 583 -13.83 -4.98 9.54
N TRP A 584 -13.48 -6.16 9.00
CA TRP A 584 -14.33 -6.87 8.03
C TRP A 584 -15.69 -7.26 8.61
N LEU A 585 -15.80 -7.46 9.93
CA LEU A 585 -17.08 -7.75 10.59
C LEU A 585 -18.09 -6.61 10.43
N HIS A 586 -17.63 -5.37 10.30
CA HIS A 586 -18.50 -4.21 10.07
C HIS A 586 -19.11 -4.21 8.65
N ARG A 587 -18.50 -4.93 7.70
CA ARG A 587 -18.95 -5.05 6.31
C ARG A 587 -19.95 -6.19 6.10
N LEU A 588 -20.11 -7.09 7.07
CA LEU A 588 -21.13 -8.13 7.01
C LEU A 588 -22.50 -7.43 6.89
N PRO A 589 -23.35 -7.82 5.92
CA PRO A 589 -24.52 -7.03 5.53
C PRO A 589 -25.37 -6.60 6.72
N GLN A 590 -25.62 -5.30 6.85
CA GLN A 590 -26.70 -4.74 7.69
C GLN A 590 -28.10 -4.97 7.07
N GLU A 591 -28.20 -5.86 6.08
CA GLU A 591 -29.47 -6.23 5.46
C GLU A 591 -30.25 -7.13 6.43
N ARG A 592 -31.44 -6.68 6.82
CA ARG A 592 -32.30 -7.28 7.87
C ARG A 592 -32.76 -8.73 7.60
N HIS A 593 -32.23 -9.39 6.56
CA HIS A 593 -32.71 -10.67 6.07
C HIS A 593 -31.65 -11.79 6.04
N LEU A 594 -30.38 -11.51 6.32
CA LEU A 594 -29.31 -12.53 6.37
C LEU A 594 -28.28 -12.19 7.47
N GLN A 595 -28.65 -12.27 8.74
CA GLN A 595 -27.63 -12.33 9.78
C GLN A 595 -26.96 -13.71 9.71
N PRO A 596 -25.63 -13.80 9.54
CA PRO A 596 -24.95 -15.08 9.51
C PRO A 596 -25.11 -15.77 10.87
N SER A 597 -25.34 -17.08 10.85
CA SER A 597 -25.45 -17.88 12.08
C SER A 597 -24.20 -17.72 12.94
N SER A 598 -24.38 -17.38 14.20
CA SER A 598 -23.30 -17.13 15.15
C SER A 598 -23.40 -18.06 16.36
N ALA A 599 -22.24 -18.45 16.91
CA ALA A 599 -22.17 -19.16 18.18
C ALA A 599 -20.91 -18.76 18.95
N HIS A 600 -20.97 -18.86 20.28
CA HIS A 600 -19.84 -18.64 21.17
C HIS A 600 -19.32 -19.98 21.70
N LEU A 601 -18.03 -20.22 21.50
CA LEU A 601 -17.34 -21.41 21.97
C LEU A 601 -16.56 -21.06 23.25
N HIS A 602 -16.87 -21.78 24.34
CA HIS A 602 -16.32 -21.56 25.68
C HIS A 602 -15.77 -22.84 26.31
N VAL A 603 -14.78 -22.71 27.20
CA VAL A 603 -14.31 -23.84 28.01
C VAL A 603 -15.21 -24.05 29.23
N SER A 604 -15.63 -25.29 29.48
CA SER A 604 -16.30 -25.64 30.74
C SER A 604 -15.32 -25.49 31.90
N ALA A 605 -15.61 -24.61 32.86
CA ALA A 605 -14.96 -24.67 34.16
C ALA A 605 -15.31 -26.04 34.80
N ALA A 606 -14.32 -26.91 35.00
CA ALA A 606 -14.54 -28.14 35.73
C ALA A 606 -14.92 -27.78 37.18
N SER A 607 -16.17 -28.04 37.59
CA SER A 607 -16.54 -28.12 39.01
C SER A 607 -16.78 -29.59 39.35
N PRO A 608 -16.31 -30.10 40.51
CA PRO A 608 -16.56 -31.49 40.92
C PRO A 608 -17.98 -31.63 41.52
N PRO A 609 -18.65 -32.80 41.44
CA PRO A 609 -19.86 -33.07 42.24
C PRO A 609 -19.57 -34.04 43.42
N PRO A 610 -20.49 -34.28 44.39
CA PRO A 610 -21.26 -33.40 45.31
C PRO A 610 -21.06 -33.90 46.80
N PRO A 611 -21.92 -33.76 47.85
CA PRO A 611 -23.05 -32.84 48.21
C PRO A 611 -22.94 -32.15 49.62
N GLY A 612 -23.78 -31.14 49.91
CA GLY A 612 -24.07 -30.60 51.27
C GLY A 612 -22.99 -29.68 51.86
N HIS A 613 -23.19 -28.38 52.10
CA HIS A 613 -24.08 -27.76 53.07
C HIS A 613 -24.23 -26.27 52.71
N ALA A 614 -25.41 -25.71 52.98
CA ALA A 614 -25.69 -24.28 52.86
C ALA A 614 -24.85 -23.45 53.85
N ILE A 615 -24.19 -22.38 53.39
CA ILE A 615 -23.96 -21.15 54.18
C ILE A 615 -24.02 -19.93 53.25
N LEU A 616 -24.89 -18.99 53.64
CA LEU A 616 -25.06 -17.63 53.11
C LEU A 616 -23.84 -16.75 53.44
N SER A 617 -23.43 -15.88 52.53
CA SER A 617 -23.20 -14.47 52.90
C SER A 617 -23.25 -13.55 51.67
N GLU A 618 -24.19 -12.60 51.73
CA GLU A 618 -24.17 -11.37 50.96
C GLU A 618 -22.99 -10.51 51.43
N ALA A 619 -22.25 -9.92 50.50
CA ALA A 619 -21.38 -8.78 50.79
C ALA A 619 -21.55 -7.71 49.72
N ARG A 620 -22.11 -6.58 50.18
CA ARG A 620 -22.49 -5.37 49.46
C ARG A 620 -21.34 -4.74 48.68
N VAL A 621 -21.71 -4.22 47.51
CA VAL A 621 -21.00 -3.20 46.75
C VAL A 621 -20.97 -1.88 47.55
N PRO A 622 -19.81 -1.28 47.82
CA PRO A 622 -19.74 0.13 48.22
C PRO A 622 -19.64 1.00 46.96
N SER A 623 -20.71 1.72 46.71
CA SER A 623 -20.77 2.86 45.81
C SER A 623 -20.02 4.07 46.39
N ARG A 624 -19.31 4.80 45.52
CA ARG A 624 -18.75 6.16 45.64
C ARG A 624 -17.30 6.28 46.15
N LEU A 625 -16.44 6.74 45.25
CA LEU A 625 -15.46 7.84 45.41
C LEU A 625 -14.82 8.04 44.02
N GLY A 626 -15.31 9.03 43.26
CA GLY A 626 -14.51 10.23 42.98
C GLY A 626 -14.33 10.38 41.47
N HIS A 627 -15.34 10.94 40.80
CA HIS A 627 -15.24 11.34 39.40
C HIS A 627 -14.23 12.48 39.27
N GLN A 628 -13.09 12.20 38.66
CA GLN A 628 -12.28 13.21 37.99
C GLN A 628 -12.18 12.77 36.53
N GLU A 629 -12.95 13.47 35.69
CA GLU A 629 -13.12 13.21 34.26
C GLU A 629 -11.79 13.41 33.52
N LEU A 630 -11.13 12.31 33.18
CA LEU A 630 -10.25 12.28 32.02
C LEU A 630 -11.13 12.00 30.81
N ASN A 631 -11.42 13.04 30.03
CA ASN A 631 -12.16 12.98 28.77
C ASN A 631 -11.59 11.87 27.85
N PRO A 632 -12.30 10.76 27.63
CA PRO A 632 -11.96 9.79 26.59
C PRO A 632 -12.81 10.14 25.37
N THR A 633 -12.53 11.25 24.69
CA THR A 633 -13.10 11.51 23.37
C THR A 633 -12.24 10.83 22.31
N VAL A 634 -12.23 9.50 22.34
CA VAL A 634 -12.02 8.68 21.14
C VAL A 634 -13.42 8.39 20.61
N PRO A 635 -13.88 8.99 19.50
CA PRO A 635 -15.25 8.82 19.03
C PRO A 635 -15.51 7.45 18.38
N PHE A 636 -14.57 6.51 18.47
CA PHE A 636 -14.82 5.09 18.23
C PHE A 636 -14.77 4.35 19.57
N SER A 637 -15.90 4.36 20.29
CA SER A 637 -16.21 3.15 21.04
C SER A 637 -16.34 2.05 19.97
N PHE A 638 -15.45 1.06 19.99
CA PHE A 638 -15.66 -0.23 19.33
C PHE A 638 -16.85 -0.93 20.00
N ARG A 639 -18.04 -0.32 19.93
CA ARG A 639 -19.29 -1.01 20.09
C ARG A 639 -19.56 -1.60 18.72
N GLY A 640 -19.06 -2.81 18.51
CA GLY A 640 -19.63 -3.66 17.46
C GLY A 640 -21.16 -3.62 17.59
N PRO A 641 -21.91 -3.61 16.48
CA PRO A 641 -23.35 -3.78 16.55
C PRO A 641 -23.63 -5.01 17.40
N GLY A 642 -24.58 -4.90 18.34
CA GLY A 642 -24.90 -5.94 19.31
C GLY A 642 -24.95 -7.32 18.64
N ILE A 643 -23.97 -8.15 18.95
CA ILE A 643 -23.94 -9.55 18.53
C ILE A 643 -24.94 -10.26 19.45
N ASP A 644 -26.02 -10.75 18.84
CA ASP A 644 -27.06 -11.54 19.48
C ASP A 644 -26.44 -12.78 20.16
N PRO A 645 -26.64 -13.04 21.47
CA PRO A 645 -26.04 -14.15 22.20
C PRO A 645 -26.72 -15.50 21.89
N ALA A 646 -26.92 -15.84 20.62
CA ALA A 646 -27.92 -16.82 20.19
C ALA A 646 -27.55 -18.32 20.38
N ARG A 647 -26.28 -18.69 20.58
CA ARG A 647 -25.89 -20.09 20.86
C ARG A 647 -24.56 -20.17 21.59
N ARG A 648 -24.52 -20.85 22.75
CA ARG A 648 -23.28 -21.14 23.50
C ARG A 648 -22.95 -22.62 23.37
N ILE A 649 -21.72 -22.90 22.97
CA ILE A 649 -21.14 -24.25 22.84
C ILE A 649 -20.04 -24.35 23.88
N THR A 650 -20.09 -25.40 24.69
CA THR A 650 -19.13 -25.62 25.78
C THR A 650 -18.31 -26.86 25.47
N HIS A 651 -16.99 -26.73 25.57
CA HIS A 651 -16.07 -27.84 25.34
C HIS A 651 -15.15 -28.06 26.55
N LEU A 652 -14.65 -29.28 26.71
CA LEU A 652 -13.68 -29.61 27.76
C LEU A 652 -12.31 -28.99 27.43
N PRO A 653 -11.53 -28.60 28.46
CA PRO A 653 -10.16 -28.15 28.28
C PRO A 653 -9.23 -29.32 27.93
N GLY A 654 -8.06 -29.00 27.35
CA GLY A 654 -6.95 -29.96 27.24
C GLY A 654 -7.13 -31.07 26.19
N THR A 655 -7.98 -30.85 25.19
CA THR A 655 -8.26 -31.83 24.11
C THR A 655 -7.28 -31.73 22.93
N SER A 656 -7.26 -32.76 22.08
CA SER A 656 -6.39 -32.76 20.90
C SER A 656 -6.99 -31.97 19.72
N ASP A 657 -6.15 -31.46 18.83
CA ASP A 657 -6.58 -30.83 17.57
C ASP A 657 -7.48 -31.73 16.71
N ARG A 658 -7.23 -33.04 16.70
CA ARG A 658 -8.05 -34.02 15.94
C ARG A 658 -9.42 -34.26 16.57
N GLU A 659 -9.47 -34.32 17.91
CA GLU A 659 -10.71 -34.51 18.65
C GLU A 659 -11.62 -33.28 18.48
N LEU A 660 -11.06 -32.08 18.66
CA LEU A 660 -11.73 -30.81 18.36
C LEU A 660 -12.27 -30.80 16.92
N ALA A 661 -11.47 -31.24 15.95
CA ALA A 661 -11.92 -31.35 14.56
C ALA A 661 -13.07 -32.36 14.39
N SER A 662 -13.07 -33.48 15.10
CA SER A 662 -14.12 -34.50 14.98
C SER A 662 -15.46 -34.07 15.60
N VAL A 663 -15.42 -33.38 16.73
CA VAL A 663 -16.60 -32.96 17.48
C VAL A 663 -17.13 -31.63 16.93
N LEU A 664 -16.30 -30.60 16.96
CA LEU A 664 -16.75 -29.23 16.70
C LEU A 664 -17.00 -28.95 15.23
N ARG A 665 -16.38 -29.65 14.27
CA ARG A 665 -16.73 -29.45 12.84
C ARG A 665 -18.17 -29.84 12.57
N THR A 666 -18.64 -30.91 13.20
CA THR A 666 -20.01 -31.41 13.04
C THR A 666 -20.97 -30.51 13.82
N GLU A 667 -20.66 -30.21 15.09
CA GLU A 667 -21.51 -29.41 15.96
C GLU A 667 -21.68 -27.96 15.49
N THR A 668 -20.67 -27.40 14.83
CA THR A 668 -20.67 -26.03 14.31
C THR A 668 -20.87 -25.96 12.80
N ALA A 669 -21.29 -27.04 12.14
CA ALA A 669 -21.44 -27.09 10.69
C ALA A 669 -22.42 -26.04 10.16
N ASP A 670 -23.47 -25.73 10.94
CA ASP A 670 -24.48 -24.72 10.66
C ASP A 670 -24.06 -23.30 11.08
N VAL A 671 -22.94 -23.14 11.80
CA VAL A 671 -22.46 -21.86 12.34
C VAL A 671 -21.44 -21.21 11.41
N ARG A 672 -21.77 -20.03 10.87
CA ARG A 672 -20.86 -19.25 10.02
C ARG A 672 -19.84 -18.46 10.82
N LEU A 673 -20.26 -17.77 11.88
CA LEU A 673 -19.39 -17.01 12.77
C LEU A 673 -19.22 -17.71 14.12
N LEU A 674 -18.10 -18.41 14.29
CA LEU A 674 -17.77 -19.04 15.57
C LEU A 674 -16.87 -18.10 16.39
N HIS A 675 -17.39 -17.52 17.45
CA HIS A 675 -16.67 -16.62 18.34
C HIS A 675 -15.96 -17.42 19.44
N VAL A 676 -14.68 -17.12 19.68
CA VAL A 676 -13.89 -17.74 20.75
C VAL A 676 -12.90 -16.71 21.31
N THR A 677 -12.69 -16.70 22.62
CA THR A 677 -11.63 -15.87 23.19
C THR A 677 -10.27 -16.52 23.00
N LEU A 678 -9.20 -15.72 23.03
CA LEU A 678 -7.85 -16.23 22.91
C LEU A 678 -7.47 -17.15 24.08
N ASP A 679 -7.94 -16.89 25.30
CA ASP A 679 -7.70 -17.78 26.44
C ASP A 679 -8.53 -19.07 26.39
N ASP A 680 -9.78 -19.00 25.90
CA ASP A 680 -10.60 -20.19 25.66
C ASP A 680 -9.94 -21.09 24.59
N ALA A 681 -9.51 -20.52 23.46
CA ALA A 681 -8.82 -21.25 22.41
C ALA A 681 -7.52 -21.91 22.91
N ARG A 682 -6.77 -21.22 23.78
CA ARG A 682 -5.58 -21.77 24.43
C ARG A 682 -5.93 -22.93 25.37
N SER A 683 -6.99 -22.79 26.16
CA SER A 683 -7.39 -23.76 27.18
C SER A 683 -7.99 -25.03 26.58
N MET A 684 -8.67 -24.95 25.42
CA MET A 684 -9.20 -26.11 24.70
C MET A 684 -8.11 -27.03 24.14
N LEU A 685 -7.01 -26.45 23.67
CA LEU A 685 -5.93 -27.15 22.97
C LEU A 685 -4.88 -27.67 23.96
N GLY A 686 -4.99 -28.94 24.34
CA GLY A 686 -4.01 -29.62 25.19
C GLY A 686 -2.81 -30.16 24.42
N CYS A 687 -2.99 -30.63 23.19
CA CYS A 687 -1.92 -31.15 22.35
C CYS A 687 -2.26 -31.09 20.86
N VAL A 688 -1.24 -31.23 20.00
CA VAL A 688 -1.38 -31.31 18.54
C VAL A 688 -0.85 -32.63 18.00
N SER A 689 -1.49 -33.10 16.93
CA SER A 689 -1.17 -34.35 16.27
C SER A 689 0.06 -34.31 15.38
N ASP A 690 0.41 -33.14 14.83
CA ASP A 690 1.65 -32.91 14.07
C ASP A 690 2.31 -31.59 14.49
N ARG A 691 3.10 -31.67 15.57
CA ARG A 691 3.82 -30.50 16.09
C ARG A 691 4.81 -29.93 15.07
N ARG A 692 5.40 -30.75 14.18
CA ARG A 692 6.39 -30.26 13.19
C ARG A 692 5.73 -29.38 12.14
N ALA A 693 4.54 -29.76 11.66
CA ALA A 693 3.77 -28.92 10.76
C ALA A 693 3.42 -27.56 11.38
N PHE A 694 3.03 -27.54 12.67
CA PHE A 694 2.74 -26.29 13.38
C PHE A 694 3.98 -25.42 13.64
N VAL A 695 5.15 -26.03 13.92
CA VAL A 695 6.41 -25.26 13.99
C VAL A 695 6.69 -24.56 12.66
N SER A 696 6.56 -25.27 11.53
CA SER A 696 6.76 -24.70 10.20
C SER A 696 5.74 -23.60 9.88
N LEU A 697 4.46 -23.82 10.20
CA LEU A 697 3.41 -22.82 10.05
C LEU A 697 3.71 -21.57 10.89
N PHE A 698 4.12 -21.73 12.14
CA PHE A 698 4.37 -20.59 13.03
C PHE A 698 5.59 -19.79 12.60
N GLN A 699 6.65 -20.46 12.14
CA GLN A 699 7.80 -19.80 11.52
C GLN A 699 7.37 -18.96 10.31
N MET A 700 6.44 -19.46 9.49
CA MET A 700 5.92 -18.70 8.36
C MET A 700 5.08 -17.48 8.80
N LEU A 701 4.10 -17.70 9.69
CA LEU A 701 3.09 -16.67 10.02
C LEU A 701 3.57 -15.60 11.01
N PHE A 702 4.59 -15.89 11.83
CA PHE A 702 4.98 -15.02 12.95
C PHE A 702 6.43 -14.52 12.87
N THR A 703 7.29 -15.02 11.98
CA THR A 703 8.67 -14.52 11.91
C THR A 703 8.70 -13.07 11.44
N HIS A 704 8.92 -12.16 12.37
CA HIS A 704 8.89 -10.73 12.14
C HIS A 704 10.06 -10.08 12.87
N ARG A 705 10.83 -9.28 12.12
CA ARG A 705 11.90 -8.46 12.68
C ARG A 705 11.34 -7.07 12.95
N TRP A 706 11.33 -6.69 14.21
CA TRP A 706 11.05 -5.33 14.63
C TRP A 706 12.35 -4.68 15.09
N CYS A 707 12.37 -3.35 15.09
CA CYS A 707 13.58 -2.60 15.33
C CYS A 707 13.29 -1.39 16.20
N PHE A 708 13.49 -1.54 17.52
CA PHE A 708 13.49 -0.39 18.42
C PHE A 708 14.87 0.25 18.40
N ARG A 709 14.93 1.52 17.98
CA ARG A 709 16.14 2.32 18.05
C ARG A 709 15.77 3.65 18.73
N PRO A 710 15.72 3.73 20.06
CA PRO A 710 15.54 5.02 20.71
C PRO A 710 16.74 5.91 20.32
N GLU A 711 16.53 7.18 20.00
CA GLU A 711 17.62 8.15 19.74
C GLU A 711 18.64 8.16 20.89
N GLU A 712 18.18 7.80 22.08
CA GLU A 712 18.87 7.70 23.35
C GLU A 712 19.70 6.41 23.53
N MET A 713 19.65 5.43 22.59
CA MET A 713 20.48 4.23 22.63
C MET A 713 21.85 4.41 21.95
N ILE A 714 22.88 4.00 22.70
CA ILE A 714 24.32 4.21 22.45
C ILE A 714 24.85 3.47 21.22
N GLU A 715 25.69 4.24 20.53
CA GLU A 715 26.70 4.03 19.49
C GLU A 715 26.55 2.94 18.40
N PRO A 716 26.72 3.35 17.13
CA PRO A 716 26.76 2.45 15.99
C PRO A 716 27.97 1.51 16.06
N ARG A 717 27.83 0.25 15.61
CA ARG A 717 28.98 -0.66 15.56
C ARG A 717 29.75 -0.45 14.28
N ASN A 718 31.02 -0.12 14.41
CA ASN A 718 31.96 -0.17 13.30
C ASN A 718 32.21 -1.63 12.90
N VAL A 719 31.75 -2.03 11.71
CA VAL A 719 32.06 -3.32 11.09
C VAL A 719 33.05 -3.08 9.97
N THR A 720 34.22 -3.69 10.10
CA THR A 720 35.25 -3.65 9.07
C THR A 720 35.04 -4.80 8.09
N ASN A 721 34.85 -4.48 6.81
CA ASN A 721 34.76 -5.47 5.76
C ASN A 721 36.11 -6.20 5.64
N ALA A 722 36.10 -7.52 5.82
CA ALA A 722 37.30 -8.35 5.83
C ALA A 722 38.03 -8.41 4.47
N THR A 723 37.38 -8.00 3.38
CA THR A 723 37.95 -8.06 2.03
C THR A 723 38.66 -6.77 1.59
N ASP A 724 38.25 -5.60 2.07
CA ASP A 724 38.81 -4.30 1.67
C ASP A 724 39.25 -3.42 2.84
N GLY A 725 39.06 -3.87 4.09
CA GLY A 725 39.45 -3.13 5.29
C GLY A 725 38.62 -1.88 5.57
N THR A 726 37.54 -1.65 4.82
CA THR A 726 36.66 -0.50 5.03
C THR A 726 35.78 -0.70 6.26
N THR A 727 35.83 0.25 7.18
CA THR A 727 34.96 0.26 8.36
C THR A 727 33.69 1.03 8.05
N HIS A 728 32.56 0.34 8.10
CA HIS A 728 31.25 0.95 7.98
C HIS A 728 30.53 0.87 9.32
N GLU A 729 29.88 1.95 9.73
CA GLU A 729 28.88 1.87 10.79
C GLU A 729 27.77 0.90 10.36
N VAL A 730 27.52 -0.09 11.20
CA VAL A 730 26.38 -0.98 11.11
C VAL A 730 25.54 -0.74 12.35
N ASP A 731 24.33 -0.27 12.09
CA ASP A 731 23.27 -0.20 13.10
C ASP A 731 23.04 -1.59 13.70
N VAL A 732 23.30 -1.75 15.01
CA VAL A 732 22.98 -2.99 15.71
C VAL A 732 21.49 -3.01 16.01
N CYS A 733 20.71 -3.55 15.08
CA CYS A 733 19.30 -3.79 15.31
C CYS A 733 18.93 -5.25 15.07
N MET A 734 18.59 -5.98 16.13
CA MET A 734 17.72 -7.16 16.06
C MET A 734 17.02 -7.40 17.41
N TRP A 735 15.82 -6.82 17.59
CA TRP A 735 14.85 -7.28 18.58
C TRP A 735 13.64 -7.84 17.82
N GLY A 736 13.66 -9.14 17.55
CA GLY A 736 12.52 -9.82 16.94
C GLY A 736 11.44 -10.10 17.98
N PHE A 737 10.19 -10.16 17.53
CA PHE A 737 9.18 -10.82 18.33
C PHE A 737 9.47 -12.32 18.34
N ALA A 738 9.29 -12.97 19.49
CA ALA A 738 9.47 -14.41 19.59
C ALA A 738 8.49 -15.11 18.63
N VAL A 739 8.97 -16.14 17.94
CA VAL A 739 8.07 -17.06 17.22
C VAL A 739 7.30 -17.85 18.29
N PRO A 740 5.96 -17.85 18.26
CA PRO A 740 5.16 -18.61 19.22
C PRO A 740 5.57 -20.08 19.27
N THR A 741 5.41 -20.71 20.43
CA THR A 741 5.59 -22.15 20.58
C THR A 741 4.26 -22.85 20.35
N PRO A 742 4.19 -23.89 19.49
CA PRO A 742 2.98 -24.68 19.30
C PRO A 742 2.67 -25.54 20.53
N PRO A 743 1.41 -25.99 20.69
CA PRO A 743 1.06 -26.95 21.73
C PRO A 743 1.96 -28.20 21.70
N PRO A 744 2.07 -28.94 22.81
CA PRO A 744 2.88 -30.15 22.85
C PRO A 744 2.34 -31.22 21.90
N GLN A 745 3.19 -32.15 21.48
CA GLN A 745 2.80 -33.28 20.66
C GLN A 745 1.93 -34.24 21.50
N CYS A 746 0.81 -34.71 20.97
CA CYS A 746 -0.03 -35.68 21.68
C CYS A 746 0.74 -36.98 21.96
N THR A 747 0.68 -37.46 23.22
CA THR A 747 1.30 -38.73 23.61
C THR A 747 0.32 -39.90 23.43
N PRO A 748 0.81 -41.16 23.27
CA PRO A 748 -0.06 -42.33 23.14
C PRO A 748 -1.01 -42.57 24.33
N LYS A 749 -0.64 -42.10 25.54
CA LYS A 749 -1.51 -42.17 26.73
C LYS A 749 -2.62 -41.12 26.68
N MET A 750 -2.31 -39.91 26.22
CA MET A 750 -3.32 -38.86 26.02
C MET A 750 -4.32 -39.26 24.94
N ALA A 751 -3.87 -39.92 23.87
CA ALA A 751 -4.74 -40.43 22.81
C ALA A 751 -5.67 -41.58 23.24
N ARG A 752 -5.35 -42.33 24.31
CA ARG A 752 -6.13 -43.48 24.81
C ARG A 752 -7.19 -43.12 25.86
N HIS A 753 -7.03 -42.04 26.61
CA HIS A 753 -8.07 -41.52 27.50
C HIS A 753 -9.18 -40.75 26.75
N GLN A 754 -9.05 -40.61 25.43
CA GLN A 754 -9.92 -39.79 24.56
C GLN A 754 -10.78 -40.64 23.61
N THR A 755 -10.76 -41.97 23.74
CA THR A 755 -11.61 -42.91 22.96
C THR A 755 -12.65 -43.64 23.81
N SER A 756 -12.82 -43.26 25.09
CA SER A 756 -13.81 -43.85 26.00
C SER A 756 -15.00 -42.93 26.22
#